data_AF-A0A1I4F711-F1
#
_entry.id   AF-A0A1I4F711-F1
#
_cell.length_a   1.000
_cell.length_b   1.000
_cell.length_c   1.000
_cell.angle_alpha   90.00
_cell.angle_beta   90.00
_cell.angle_gamma   90.00
#
_symmetry.space_group_name_H-M   'P 1'
#
loop_
_entity.id
_entity.type
_entity.pdbx_description
1 polymer ?
#
loop_
_entity_poly.entity_id
_entity_poly.type
_entity_poly.pdbx_seq_one_letter_code
_entity_poly.pdbx_strand_id
1 'polypeptide(L)'
;MLQHMRSTWNGLNRARRERVQTEVEAAKARQAEVKAFWDQHKIIVKEQWANRTGGRGKTMVADIPDVAKQWYPNNNARPEEVSATAQRHDEAHPYLWQCPLGLGHKPWVALPKDRVQAGAGCPACRQLIRLTDIPTLADQYRGPVPKSQMNYAAHERVSWVCRTWAVTRETGTWHPVEHRFEAAVKERALQGDGCRVCAGYVIDDTNSLHTWFPEIADGLDDPDIDPSQLPTSQHNVSRKQIAGNEPGGVYATLPWRCRHGHRWKATILNRVQGGDCPQCSRAGISKEQVRLVAELSGLMKLVQPELPDSRLPDGLPNFASHQITVPPQYKPKHWRYKAVEVDAVFQIEGGIRIGVEYDGSYHHSIKRRDRQQYETEKSKILVTAGLLNLLVHVRRGDLPALKVPEGLTVPVPERSTPYQQACAVAAAIQDRFPDSVPALDDYLTRGVAQVQDQADAYIIATWGELRPPRRKPERTKVRRPRKLKETPPHQYSLLTPISTPYRNPNRYTEIVRDYRCVCGNLHPFTAVQAQVTSGNTRSCGCLRDQTKQRQRFVVSRAETQAVRDWARLRGIETGGNGRLSARITASYRLSEAGRLDALGADGLLEDLRVQHWAQLNGQKLGARGRVVSEAWLAYATDCLAQDEMDDGSAEQQPPHKMVQGDLFELIE
;
A
#
# COMPACT_ATOMS: atom_id res chain seq x y z
N MET A 1 -11.60 -15.99 17.59
CA MET A 1 -12.90 -15.97 16.86
C MET A 1 -13.26 -14.54 16.49
N LEU A 2 -13.39 -13.64 17.46
CA LEU A 2 -13.68 -12.21 17.29
C LEU A 2 -12.80 -11.49 16.25
N GLN A 3 -11.48 -11.73 16.21
CA GLN A 3 -10.60 -11.18 15.15
C GLN A 3 -10.98 -11.62 13.72
N HIS A 4 -11.40 -12.87 13.54
CA HIS A 4 -11.85 -13.38 12.24
C HIS A 4 -13.20 -12.76 11.84
N MET A 5 -14.12 -12.66 12.81
CA MET A 5 -15.40 -11.97 12.65
C MET A 5 -15.26 -10.49 12.28
N ARG A 6 -14.36 -9.76 12.96
CA ARG A 6 -14.03 -8.36 12.64
C ARG A 6 -13.44 -8.22 11.24
N SER A 7 -12.65 -9.20 10.79
CA SER A 7 -12.15 -9.27 9.41
C SER A 7 -13.30 -9.45 8.39
N THR A 8 -14.26 -10.33 8.67
CA THR A 8 -15.47 -10.52 7.84
C THR A 8 -16.31 -9.24 7.75
N TRP A 9 -16.59 -8.58 8.88
CA TRP A 9 -17.32 -7.30 8.92
C TRP A 9 -16.59 -6.19 8.14
N ASN A 10 -15.27 -6.07 8.31
CA ASN A 10 -14.43 -5.16 7.53
C ASN A 10 -14.50 -5.45 6.01
N GLY A 11 -14.55 -6.74 5.63
CA GLY A 11 -14.72 -7.17 4.24
C GLY A 11 -16.07 -6.76 3.65
N LEU A 12 -17.17 -7.00 4.38
CA LEU A 12 -18.53 -6.63 3.95
C LEU A 12 -18.67 -5.10 3.79
N ASN A 13 -18.17 -4.33 4.76
CA ASN A 13 -18.18 -2.87 4.68
C ASN A 13 -17.31 -2.32 3.55
N ARG A 14 -16.15 -2.94 3.29
CA ARG A 14 -15.30 -2.59 2.15
C ARG A 14 -16.03 -2.83 0.82
N ALA A 15 -16.58 -4.02 0.62
CA ALA A 15 -17.33 -4.35 -0.59
C ALA A 15 -18.54 -3.42 -0.83
N ARG A 16 -19.20 -2.94 0.24
CA ARG A 16 -20.25 -1.93 0.14
C ARG A 16 -19.71 -0.57 -0.32
N ARG A 17 -18.59 -0.10 0.22
CA ARG A 17 -17.94 1.17 -0.19
C ARG A 17 -17.45 1.10 -1.64
N GLU A 18 -16.83 -0.01 -2.03
CA GLU A 18 -16.38 -0.27 -3.40
C GLU A 18 -17.56 -0.20 -4.39
N ARG A 19 -18.72 -0.82 -4.06
CA ARG A 19 -19.93 -0.69 -4.89
C ARG A 19 -20.40 0.75 -5.06
N VAL A 20 -20.52 1.52 -3.97
CA VAL A 20 -20.94 2.94 -4.07
C VAL A 20 -19.96 3.74 -4.93
N GLN A 21 -18.65 3.49 -4.81
CA GLN A 21 -17.64 4.15 -5.63
C GLN A 21 -17.85 3.83 -7.12
N THR A 22 -18.04 2.57 -7.49
CA THR A 22 -18.31 2.15 -8.88
C THR A 22 -19.62 2.73 -9.43
N GLU A 23 -20.69 2.75 -8.61
CA GLU A 23 -21.97 3.40 -8.98
C GLU A 23 -21.80 4.90 -9.24
N VAL A 24 -21.09 5.61 -8.36
CA VAL A 24 -20.77 7.04 -8.51
C VAL A 24 -19.90 7.30 -9.75
N GLU A 25 -18.93 6.45 -10.04
CA GLU A 25 -18.07 6.56 -11.23
C GLU A 25 -18.87 6.34 -12.53
N ALA A 26 -19.74 5.33 -12.57
CA ALA A 26 -20.63 5.09 -13.71
C ALA A 26 -21.60 6.26 -13.94
N ALA A 27 -22.18 6.82 -12.88
CA ALA A 27 -23.04 7.99 -12.96
C ALA A 27 -22.27 9.24 -13.45
N LYS A 28 -21.02 9.42 -12.99
CA LYS A 28 -20.12 10.49 -13.47
C LYS A 28 -19.71 10.33 -14.93
N ALA A 29 -19.49 9.09 -15.40
CA ALA A 29 -19.21 8.83 -16.81
C ALA A 29 -20.38 9.26 -17.70
N ARG A 30 -21.61 8.84 -17.38
CA ARG A 30 -22.83 9.28 -18.07
C ARG A 30 -23.00 10.81 -18.06
N GLN A 31 -22.72 11.44 -16.92
CA GLN A 31 -22.73 12.90 -16.81
C GLN A 31 -21.66 13.58 -17.66
N ALA A 32 -20.49 12.96 -17.85
CA ALA A 32 -19.41 13.46 -18.69
C ALA A 32 -19.73 13.32 -20.19
N GLU A 33 -20.34 12.21 -20.62
CA GLU A 33 -20.87 12.02 -21.98
C GLU A 33 -21.91 13.11 -22.33
N VAL A 34 -22.90 13.30 -21.44
CA VAL A 34 -23.91 14.36 -21.60
C VAL A 34 -23.28 15.75 -21.57
N LYS A 35 -22.25 15.99 -20.76
CA LYS A 35 -21.52 17.27 -20.78
C LYS A 35 -20.78 17.47 -22.11
N ALA A 36 -20.09 16.45 -22.61
CA ALA A 36 -19.36 16.51 -23.87
C ALA A 36 -20.29 16.81 -25.06
N PHE A 37 -21.49 16.21 -25.08
CA PHE A 37 -22.54 16.60 -26.04
C PHE A 37 -22.88 18.09 -25.96
N TRP A 38 -23.10 18.64 -24.76
CA TRP A 38 -23.42 20.06 -24.60
C TRP A 38 -22.25 21.00 -24.90
N ASP A 39 -21.01 20.58 -24.64
CA ASP A 39 -19.81 21.32 -25.01
C ASP A 39 -19.66 21.37 -26.54
N GLN A 40 -19.83 20.23 -27.23
CA GLN A 40 -19.81 20.16 -28.70
C GLN A 40 -20.96 20.96 -29.34
N HIS A 41 -22.17 20.81 -28.81
CA HIS A 41 -23.33 21.60 -29.24
C HIS A 41 -23.07 23.11 -29.10
N LYS A 42 -22.42 23.54 -28.01
CA LYS A 42 -22.05 24.94 -27.79
C LYS A 42 -21.00 25.46 -28.78
N ILE A 43 -20.10 24.60 -29.28
CA ILE A 43 -19.16 24.95 -30.36
C ILE A 43 -19.95 25.16 -31.66
N ILE A 44 -20.74 24.17 -32.07
CA ILE A 44 -21.56 24.20 -33.30
C ILE A 44 -22.48 25.43 -33.33
N VAL A 45 -23.19 25.73 -32.24
CA VAL A 45 -24.10 26.88 -32.16
C VAL A 45 -23.35 28.21 -32.25
N LYS A 46 -22.13 28.30 -31.72
CA LYS A 46 -21.29 29.49 -31.86
C LYS A 46 -20.75 29.68 -33.28
N GLU A 47 -20.41 28.59 -33.97
CA GLU A 47 -20.00 28.61 -35.38
C GLU A 47 -21.17 29.02 -36.28
N GLN A 48 -22.36 28.44 -36.07
CA GLN A 48 -23.61 28.85 -36.74
C GLN A 48 -23.92 30.33 -36.50
N TRP A 49 -23.77 30.81 -35.26
CA TRP A 49 -23.95 32.21 -34.93
C TRP A 49 -22.89 33.12 -35.59
N ALA A 50 -21.63 32.68 -35.70
CA ALA A 50 -20.56 33.46 -36.33
C ALA A 50 -20.77 33.57 -37.85
N ASN A 51 -21.14 32.46 -38.50
CA ASN A 51 -21.26 32.34 -39.96
C ASN A 51 -22.65 32.72 -40.51
N ARG A 52 -23.54 33.27 -39.66
CA ARG A 52 -24.89 33.69 -40.05
C ARG A 52 -24.83 34.76 -41.16
N THR A 53 -25.70 34.61 -42.17
CA THR A 53 -25.82 35.56 -43.29
C THR A 53 -26.63 36.83 -42.94
N GLY A 54 -27.33 36.82 -41.80
CA GLY A 54 -28.16 37.95 -41.31
C GLY A 54 -27.44 38.93 -40.38
N GLY A 55 -27.72 40.22 -40.56
CA GLY A 55 -27.31 41.28 -39.64
C GLY A 55 -27.97 41.19 -38.25
N ARG A 56 -27.46 41.94 -37.26
CA ARG A 56 -28.10 42.02 -35.92
C ARG A 56 -29.57 42.42 -36.06
N GLY A 57 -30.47 41.67 -35.42
CA GLY A 57 -31.92 41.88 -35.50
C GLY A 57 -32.61 41.25 -36.72
N LYS A 58 -31.89 40.71 -37.71
CA LYS A 58 -32.47 40.01 -38.87
C LYS A 58 -32.37 38.47 -38.80
N THR A 59 -31.57 37.94 -37.87
CA THR A 59 -31.43 36.48 -37.65
C THR A 59 -32.52 35.95 -36.73
N MET A 60 -33.20 34.90 -37.17
CA MET A 60 -34.26 34.18 -36.46
C MET A 60 -33.73 32.91 -35.79
N VAL A 61 -34.50 32.29 -34.89
CA VAL A 61 -34.10 31.03 -34.23
C VAL A 61 -33.93 29.90 -35.25
N ALA A 62 -34.74 29.87 -36.30
CA ALA A 62 -34.64 28.92 -37.41
C ALA A 62 -33.27 28.96 -38.15
N ASP A 63 -32.62 30.12 -38.20
CA ASP A 63 -31.30 30.29 -38.85
C ASP A 63 -30.15 29.62 -38.07
N ILE A 64 -30.42 29.08 -36.88
CA ILE A 64 -29.46 28.37 -36.03
C ILE A 64 -29.99 26.92 -35.83
N PRO A 65 -29.76 26.02 -36.80
CA PRO A 65 -30.48 24.75 -36.88
C PRO A 65 -30.40 23.88 -35.63
N ASP A 66 -29.25 23.86 -34.94
CA ASP A 66 -29.09 23.04 -33.74
C ASP A 66 -29.80 23.61 -32.51
N VAL A 67 -30.07 24.93 -32.49
CA VAL A 67 -30.97 25.55 -31.50
C VAL A 67 -32.43 25.31 -31.90
N ALA A 68 -32.78 25.48 -33.18
CA ALA A 68 -34.14 25.28 -33.71
C ALA A 68 -34.69 23.87 -33.46
N LYS A 69 -33.87 22.81 -33.61
CA LYS A 69 -34.23 21.41 -33.27
C LYS A 69 -34.71 21.21 -31.81
N GLN A 70 -34.39 22.16 -30.92
CA GLN A 70 -34.73 22.11 -29.50
C GLN A 70 -35.93 23.02 -29.15
N TRP A 71 -36.54 23.68 -30.13
CA TRP A 71 -37.80 24.41 -29.94
C TRP A 71 -38.89 23.45 -29.47
N TYR A 72 -39.66 23.81 -28.44
CA TYR A 72 -40.77 22.97 -28.00
C TYR A 72 -42.01 23.23 -28.88
N PRO A 73 -42.73 22.19 -29.36
CA PRO A 73 -43.87 22.38 -30.27
C PRO A 73 -45.01 23.25 -29.75
N ASN A 74 -45.19 23.34 -28.42
CA ASN A 74 -46.28 24.10 -27.81
C ASN A 74 -45.95 25.58 -27.56
N ASN A 75 -44.93 26.14 -28.21
CA ASN A 75 -44.66 27.58 -28.17
C ASN A 75 -45.66 28.34 -29.05
N ASN A 76 -46.12 29.50 -28.58
CA ASN A 76 -47.08 30.36 -29.31
C ASN A 76 -46.50 31.08 -30.54
N ALA A 77 -45.23 30.83 -30.88
CA ALA A 77 -44.56 31.38 -32.05
C ALA A 77 -43.65 30.32 -32.66
N ARG A 78 -43.46 30.39 -33.97
CA ARG A 78 -42.60 29.47 -34.74
C ARG A 78 -41.13 29.95 -34.68
N PRO A 79 -40.13 29.07 -34.79
CA PRO A 79 -38.73 29.49 -34.71
C PRO A 79 -38.30 30.44 -35.85
N GLU A 80 -39.05 30.50 -36.95
CA GLU A 80 -38.89 31.45 -38.07
C GLU A 80 -39.38 32.87 -37.72
N GLU A 81 -40.24 33.01 -36.71
CA GLU A 81 -40.88 34.27 -36.32
C GLU A 81 -40.16 34.95 -35.14
N VAL A 82 -39.28 34.23 -34.45
CA VAL A 82 -38.61 34.68 -33.22
C VAL A 82 -37.15 35.04 -33.50
N SER A 83 -36.75 36.27 -33.19
CA SER A 83 -35.35 36.70 -33.31
C SER A 83 -34.41 35.86 -32.43
N ALA A 84 -33.31 35.40 -33.01
CA ALA A 84 -32.22 34.72 -32.30
C ALA A 84 -31.61 35.55 -31.15
N THR A 85 -31.82 36.88 -31.17
CA THR A 85 -31.36 37.82 -30.15
C THR A 85 -32.45 38.31 -29.21
N ALA A 86 -33.66 37.72 -29.23
CA ALA A 86 -34.75 38.11 -28.36
C ALA A 86 -34.34 38.04 -26.87
N GLN A 87 -34.52 39.16 -26.17
CA GLN A 87 -34.08 39.34 -24.78
C GLN A 87 -35.22 39.41 -23.76
N ARG A 88 -36.45 39.63 -24.24
CA ARG A 88 -37.66 39.55 -23.44
C ARG A 88 -38.34 38.23 -23.75
N HIS A 89 -38.80 37.56 -22.70
CA HIS A 89 -39.90 36.61 -22.82
C HIS A 89 -41.17 37.41 -22.54
N ASP A 90 -42.28 37.03 -23.16
CA ASP A 90 -43.59 37.41 -22.63
C ASP A 90 -43.77 36.64 -21.32
N GLU A 91 -44.13 37.33 -20.23
CA GLU A 91 -44.36 36.69 -18.93
C GLU A 91 -45.61 35.78 -18.98
N ALA A 92 -46.58 36.08 -19.86
CA ALA A 92 -47.70 35.19 -20.14
C ALA A 92 -47.33 34.00 -21.04
N HIS A 93 -46.30 34.14 -21.90
CA HIS A 93 -45.93 33.16 -22.92
C HIS A 93 -44.41 32.94 -23.03
N PRO A 94 -43.79 32.26 -22.06
CA PRO A 94 -42.35 32.01 -22.07
C PRO A 94 -41.93 30.97 -23.12
N TYR A 95 -40.83 31.21 -23.81
CA TYR A 95 -40.27 30.25 -24.79
C TYR A 95 -39.74 28.99 -24.10
N LEU A 96 -40.37 27.85 -24.40
CA LEU A 96 -40.02 26.52 -23.93
C LEU A 96 -39.09 25.80 -24.90
N TRP A 97 -38.18 25.02 -24.32
CA TRP A 97 -37.17 24.23 -25.03
C TRP A 97 -37.22 22.77 -24.58
N GLN A 98 -36.96 21.85 -25.50
CA GLN A 98 -36.92 20.41 -25.25
C GLN A 98 -35.50 19.83 -25.35
N CYS A 99 -35.26 18.75 -24.62
CA CYS A 99 -33.93 18.15 -24.52
C CYS A 99 -33.68 17.19 -25.69
N PRO A 100 -32.65 17.41 -26.52
CA PRO A 100 -32.41 16.59 -27.72
C PRO A 100 -31.89 15.17 -27.40
N LEU A 101 -31.56 14.90 -26.12
CA LEU A 101 -30.93 13.64 -25.68
C LEU A 101 -31.93 12.52 -25.30
N GLY A 102 -33.24 12.74 -25.45
CA GLY A 102 -34.25 11.71 -25.14
C GLY A 102 -34.39 11.32 -23.66
N LEU A 103 -33.73 12.03 -22.74
CA LEU A 103 -33.63 11.69 -21.31
C LEU A 103 -34.91 11.93 -20.48
N GLY A 104 -36.07 12.11 -21.11
CA GLY A 104 -37.34 12.37 -20.43
C GLY A 104 -37.41 13.68 -19.61
N HIS A 105 -36.47 14.61 -19.83
CA HIS A 105 -36.46 15.90 -19.15
C HIS A 105 -37.68 16.74 -19.53
N LYS A 106 -38.34 17.33 -18.52
CA LYS A 106 -39.42 18.31 -18.75
C LYS A 106 -38.91 19.48 -19.61
N PRO A 107 -39.75 20.08 -20.47
CA PRO A 107 -39.41 21.32 -21.16
C PRO A 107 -38.99 22.41 -20.18
N TRP A 108 -38.04 23.26 -20.57
CA TRP A 108 -37.54 24.36 -19.72
C TRP A 108 -37.65 25.71 -20.42
N VAL A 109 -37.82 26.77 -19.64
CA VAL A 109 -37.83 28.16 -20.12
C VAL A 109 -36.39 28.67 -20.30
N ALA A 110 -36.10 29.30 -21.44
CA ALA A 110 -34.85 30.05 -21.66
C ALA A 110 -35.02 31.12 -22.74
N LEU A 111 -34.24 32.20 -22.69
CA LEU A 111 -34.23 33.22 -23.74
C LEU A 111 -33.47 32.73 -24.98
N PRO A 112 -33.93 33.03 -26.21
CA PRO A 112 -33.20 32.76 -27.45
C PRO A 112 -31.76 33.28 -27.43
N LYS A 113 -31.52 34.49 -26.89
CA LYS A 113 -30.17 35.06 -26.79
C LYS A 113 -29.18 34.16 -26.03
N ASP A 114 -29.60 33.55 -24.93
CA ASP A 114 -28.73 32.75 -24.06
C ASP A 114 -28.44 31.38 -24.68
N ARG A 115 -29.42 30.87 -25.44
CA ARG A 115 -29.33 29.63 -26.21
C ARG A 115 -28.36 29.80 -27.38
N VAL A 116 -28.50 30.87 -28.16
CA VAL A 116 -27.72 31.13 -29.38
C VAL A 116 -26.32 31.72 -29.07
N GLN A 117 -26.21 32.74 -28.23
CA GLN A 117 -24.94 33.44 -28.03
C GLN A 117 -24.04 32.77 -26.97
N ALA A 118 -24.64 32.24 -25.89
CA ALA A 118 -23.89 31.57 -24.83
C ALA A 118 -23.81 30.04 -24.98
N GLY A 119 -24.62 29.45 -25.87
CA GLY A 119 -24.73 27.99 -26.04
C GLY A 119 -25.31 27.30 -24.80
N ALA A 120 -26.26 27.95 -24.12
CA ALA A 120 -26.75 27.48 -22.83
C ALA A 120 -27.57 26.18 -22.94
N GLY A 121 -26.94 25.03 -22.66
CA GLY A 121 -27.59 23.71 -22.67
C GLY A 121 -28.64 23.47 -21.57
N CYS A 122 -29.41 22.39 -21.71
CA CYS A 122 -30.50 22.00 -20.81
C CYS A 122 -30.08 21.98 -19.32
N PRO A 123 -30.83 22.62 -18.40
CA PRO A 123 -30.46 22.69 -16.98
C PRO A 123 -30.51 21.32 -16.29
N ALA A 124 -31.47 20.46 -16.63
CA ALA A 124 -31.57 19.11 -16.07
C ALA A 124 -30.34 18.24 -16.44
N CYS A 125 -29.81 18.37 -17.66
CA CYS A 125 -28.57 17.71 -18.07
C CYS A 125 -27.32 18.13 -17.28
N ARG A 126 -27.28 19.35 -16.72
CA ARG A 126 -26.15 19.83 -15.90
C ARG A 126 -26.14 19.23 -14.50
N GLN A 127 -27.30 18.74 -14.06
CA GLN A 127 -27.49 18.03 -12.81
C GLN A 127 -28.17 16.69 -13.13
N LEU A 128 -27.54 15.84 -13.92
CA LEU A 128 -28.17 14.59 -14.36
C LEU A 128 -28.27 13.58 -13.20
N ILE A 129 -27.19 13.46 -12.42
CA ILE A 129 -27.04 12.41 -11.41
C ILE A 129 -28.03 12.63 -10.25
N ARG A 130 -28.94 11.66 -10.07
CA ARG A 130 -29.85 11.55 -8.93
C ARG A 130 -29.35 10.48 -7.96
N LEU A 131 -29.90 10.48 -6.75
CA LEU A 131 -29.54 9.47 -5.77
C LEU A 131 -29.94 8.06 -6.22
N THR A 132 -30.99 7.92 -7.03
CA THR A 132 -31.39 6.67 -7.69
C THR A 132 -30.36 6.11 -8.68
N ASP A 133 -29.44 6.92 -9.21
CA ASP A 133 -28.31 6.45 -10.02
C ASP A 133 -27.22 5.77 -9.17
N ILE A 134 -27.34 5.81 -7.85
CA ILE A 134 -26.42 5.19 -6.88
C ILE A 134 -27.24 4.27 -5.95
N PRO A 135 -27.73 3.11 -6.43
CA PRO A 135 -28.68 2.26 -5.70
C PRO A 135 -28.21 1.88 -4.29
N THR A 136 -26.94 1.52 -4.10
CA THR A 136 -26.40 1.14 -2.79
C THR A 136 -26.48 2.30 -1.79
N LEU A 137 -26.44 3.56 -2.25
CA LEU A 137 -26.62 4.73 -1.40
C LEU A 137 -28.10 5.13 -1.26
N ALA A 138 -28.90 5.01 -2.33
CA ALA A 138 -30.35 5.24 -2.31
C ALA A 138 -31.06 4.40 -1.23
N ASP A 139 -30.63 3.14 -1.03
CA ASP A 139 -31.20 2.26 0.00
C ASP A 139 -31.00 2.76 1.44
N GLN A 140 -29.96 3.55 1.66
CA GLN A 140 -29.60 4.12 2.97
C GLN A 140 -30.32 5.45 3.26
N TYR A 141 -30.84 6.13 2.24
CA TYR A 141 -31.45 7.47 2.38
C TYR A 141 -32.82 7.43 3.07
N ARG A 142 -33.01 8.29 4.08
CA ARG A 142 -34.27 8.51 4.83
C ARG A 142 -34.63 9.99 4.96
N GLY A 143 -34.13 10.85 4.08
CA GLY A 143 -34.53 12.25 4.01
C GLY A 143 -35.96 12.43 3.45
N PRO A 144 -36.53 13.65 3.56
CA PRO A 144 -37.92 13.92 3.20
C PRO A 144 -38.17 14.04 1.69
N VAL A 145 -37.14 14.32 0.89
CA VAL A 145 -37.25 14.52 -0.56
C VAL A 145 -37.18 13.17 -1.29
N PRO A 146 -38.02 12.90 -2.31
CA PRO A 146 -37.94 11.66 -3.09
C PRO A 146 -36.55 11.41 -3.67
N LYS A 147 -36.06 10.16 -3.57
CA LYS A 147 -34.71 9.75 -4.02
C LYS A 147 -34.44 10.04 -5.51
N SER A 148 -35.50 10.02 -6.33
CA SER A 148 -35.48 10.34 -7.77
C SER A 148 -35.35 11.83 -8.07
N GLN A 149 -35.54 12.70 -7.07
CA GLN A 149 -35.39 14.16 -7.17
C GLN A 149 -34.12 14.64 -6.46
N MET A 150 -33.65 13.90 -5.43
CA MET A 150 -32.43 14.22 -4.69
C MET A 150 -31.17 14.14 -5.58
N ASN A 151 -30.38 15.21 -5.62
CA ASN A 151 -29.09 15.27 -6.31
C ASN A 151 -27.98 14.67 -5.42
N TYR A 152 -27.14 13.79 -5.98
CA TYR A 152 -26.07 13.11 -5.23
C TYR A 152 -25.01 14.05 -4.62
N ALA A 153 -24.86 15.26 -5.18
CA ALA A 153 -23.92 16.29 -4.72
C ALA A 153 -24.59 17.37 -3.85
N ALA A 154 -25.82 17.14 -3.38
CA ALA A 154 -26.51 18.08 -2.51
C ALA A 154 -25.78 18.26 -1.17
N HIS A 155 -25.74 19.51 -0.70
CA HIS A 155 -25.14 19.89 0.58
C HIS A 155 -26.11 19.74 1.77
N GLU A 156 -27.38 19.38 1.51
CA GLU A 156 -28.41 19.14 2.52
C GLU A 156 -27.99 18.01 3.48
N ARG A 157 -28.13 18.26 4.78
CA ARG A 157 -27.97 17.24 5.82
C ARG A 157 -29.31 16.54 6.01
N VAL A 158 -29.30 15.21 5.85
CA VAL A 158 -30.50 14.37 5.89
C VAL A 158 -30.23 13.10 6.69
N SER A 159 -31.31 12.42 7.05
CA SER A 159 -31.25 11.17 7.81
C SER A 159 -30.84 9.99 6.93
N TRP A 160 -29.95 9.15 7.47
CA TRP A 160 -29.45 7.93 6.85
C TRP A 160 -29.59 6.75 7.78
N VAL A 161 -29.73 5.57 7.17
CA VAL A 161 -29.63 4.29 7.88
C VAL A 161 -28.47 3.47 7.36
N CYS A 162 -27.66 2.95 8.27
CA CYS A 162 -26.66 1.93 7.99
C CYS A 162 -27.13 0.61 8.58
N ARG A 163 -27.67 -0.25 7.71
CA ARG A 163 -27.92 -1.65 8.04
C ARG A 163 -26.59 -2.38 8.20
N THR A 164 -26.42 -3.03 9.34
CA THR A 164 -25.24 -3.81 9.69
C THR A 164 -25.66 -4.96 10.61
N TRP A 165 -24.70 -5.56 11.31
CA TRP A 165 -24.94 -6.67 12.22
C TRP A 165 -24.31 -6.36 13.58
N ALA A 166 -25.01 -6.72 14.64
CA ALA A 166 -24.52 -6.71 16.01
C ALA A 166 -24.53 -8.13 16.59
N VAL A 167 -23.97 -8.29 17.78
CA VAL A 167 -23.99 -9.54 18.53
C VAL A 167 -24.85 -9.39 19.77
N THR A 168 -25.69 -10.38 20.06
CA THR A 168 -26.42 -10.50 21.31
C THR A 168 -25.43 -10.85 22.42
N ARG A 169 -25.42 -10.08 23.52
CA ARG A 169 -24.44 -10.18 24.60
C ARG A 169 -24.41 -11.55 25.26
N GLU A 170 -25.57 -12.09 25.60
CA GLU A 170 -25.73 -13.31 26.42
C GLU A 170 -25.36 -14.59 25.65
N THR A 171 -25.62 -14.61 24.35
CA THR A 171 -25.51 -15.80 23.49
C THR A 171 -24.38 -15.71 22.46
N GLY A 172 -23.83 -14.52 22.23
CA GLY A 172 -22.90 -14.22 21.13
C GLY A 172 -23.52 -14.35 19.72
N THR A 173 -24.84 -14.45 19.60
CA THR A 173 -25.52 -14.66 18.31
C THR A 173 -25.62 -13.38 17.51
N TRP A 174 -25.33 -13.46 16.21
CA TRP A 174 -25.46 -12.32 15.30
C TRP A 174 -26.92 -12.02 14.96
N HIS A 175 -27.29 -10.75 14.99
CA HIS A 175 -28.59 -10.26 14.53
C HIS A 175 -28.42 -8.97 13.69
N PRO A 176 -29.30 -8.70 12.72
CA PRO A 176 -29.24 -7.49 11.92
C PRO A 176 -29.69 -6.27 12.74
N VAL A 177 -29.01 -5.14 12.56
CA VAL A 177 -29.33 -3.85 13.21
C VAL A 177 -29.32 -2.70 12.21
N GLU A 178 -30.03 -1.61 12.51
CA GLU A 178 -30.14 -0.42 11.66
C GLU A 178 -29.69 0.84 12.41
N HIS A 179 -28.46 1.30 12.17
CA HIS A 179 -27.93 2.52 12.79
C HIS A 179 -28.45 3.78 12.07
N ARG A 180 -29.01 4.73 12.82
CA ARG A 180 -29.50 6.01 12.30
C ARG A 180 -28.49 7.12 12.51
N PHE A 181 -28.26 7.96 11.51
CA PHE A 181 -27.29 9.06 11.59
C PHE A 181 -27.56 10.16 10.54
N GLU A 182 -27.23 11.41 10.91
CA GLU A 182 -27.36 12.59 10.04
C GLU A 182 -26.06 12.88 9.29
N ALA A 183 -26.14 13.05 7.96
CA ALA A 183 -24.99 13.35 7.10
C ALA A 183 -25.39 14.11 5.83
N ALA A 184 -24.44 14.84 5.24
CA ALA A 184 -24.68 15.53 3.97
C ALA A 184 -24.70 14.54 2.79
N VAL A 185 -25.59 14.75 1.80
CA VAL A 185 -25.73 13.82 0.65
C VAL A 185 -24.43 13.70 -0.14
N LYS A 186 -23.78 14.83 -0.43
CA LYS A 186 -22.47 14.90 -1.09
C LYS A 186 -21.41 14.08 -0.34
N GLU A 187 -21.28 14.27 0.97
CA GLU A 187 -20.26 13.59 1.77
C GLU A 187 -20.55 12.08 1.89
N ARG A 188 -21.82 11.68 1.91
CA ARG A 188 -22.21 10.27 1.82
C ARG A 188 -21.89 9.65 0.47
N ALA A 189 -22.04 10.38 -0.63
CA ALA A 189 -21.67 9.91 -1.97
C ALA A 189 -20.14 9.78 -2.12
N LEU A 190 -19.38 10.77 -1.64
CA LEU A 190 -17.92 10.77 -1.63
C LEU A 190 -17.27 9.84 -0.57
N GLN A 191 -18.09 9.13 0.23
CA GLN A 191 -17.65 8.31 1.36
C GLN A 191 -16.88 9.07 2.47
N GLY A 192 -17.00 10.40 2.53
CA GLY A 192 -16.41 11.25 3.57
C GLY A 192 -17.12 11.07 4.91
N ASP A 193 -18.46 11.22 4.91
CA ASP A 193 -19.30 10.91 6.06
C ASP A 193 -19.70 9.43 6.05
N GLY A 194 -19.55 8.76 7.18
CA GLY A 194 -19.98 7.37 7.39
C GLY A 194 -20.87 7.21 8.63
N CYS A 195 -21.46 6.03 8.81
CA CYS A 195 -22.19 5.72 10.04
C CYS A 195 -21.27 5.85 11.25
N ARG A 196 -21.58 6.83 12.12
CA ARG A 196 -20.75 7.16 13.29
C ARG A 196 -20.74 6.05 14.34
N VAL A 197 -21.80 5.26 14.45
CA VAL A 197 -21.87 4.06 15.30
C VAL A 197 -20.94 2.96 14.75
N CYS A 198 -21.08 2.57 13.48
CA CYS A 198 -20.15 1.62 12.84
C CYS A 198 -18.67 2.06 12.94
N ALA A 199 -18.42 3.36 12.95
CA ALA A 199 -17.08 3.92 13.09
C ALA A 199 -16.60 4.03 14.55
N GLY A 200 -17.45 3.87 15.55
CA GLY A 200 -17.10 4.02 16.97
C GLY A 200 -16.94 5.47 17.44
N TYR A 201 -17.54 6.44 16.73
CA TYR A 201 -17.61 7.86 17.12
C TYR A 201 -18.89 8.23 17.89
N VAL A 202 -19.82 7.29 17.98
CA VAL A 202 -21.04 7.30 18.81
C VAL A 202 -21.13 5.88 19.35
N ILE A 203 -21.33 5.71 20.65
CA ILE A 203 -21.41 4.40 21.30
C ILE A 203 -22.86 4.08 21.62
N ASP A 204 -23.25 2.84 21.37
CA ASP A 204 -24.55 2.27 21.70
C ASP A 204 -24.42 0.78 22.06
N ASP A 205 -25.56 0.17 22.39
CA ASP A 205 -25.71 -1.25 22.72
C ASP A 205 -25.23 -2.20 21.61
N THR A 206 -25.06 -1.73 20.38
CA THR A 206 -24.62 -2.54 19.24
C THR A 206 -23.11 -2.52 19.02
N ASN A 207 -22.36 -1.56 19.57
CA ASN A 207 -20.94 -1.34 19.27
C ASN A 207 -20.01 -1.18 20.49
N SER A 208 -20.57 -1.20 21.70
CA SER A 208 -19.84 -1.00 22.96
C SER A 208 -18.81 -2.08 23.27
N LEU A 209 -17.86 -1.75 24.15
CA LEU A 209 -16.88 -2.70 24.69
C LEU A 209 -17.57 -3.89 25.36
N HIS A 210 -18.62 -3.63 26.14
CA HIS A 210 -19.40 -4.67 26.82
C HIS A 210 -20.11 -5.62 25.85
N THR A 211 -20.62 -5.10 24.73
CA THR A 211 -21.31 -5.89 23.70
C THR A 211 -20.36 -6.83 22.96
N TRP A 212 -19.16 -6.36 22.59
CA TRP A 212 -18.25 -7.13 21.71
C TRP A 212 -17.15 -7.90 22.43
N PHE A 213 -16.79 -7.48 23.66
CA PHE A 213 -15.75 -8.07 24.47
C PHE A 213 -16.13 -8.02 25.96
N PRO A 214 -17.23 -8.70 26.36
CA PRO A 214 -17.64 -8.76 27.77
C PRO A 214 -16.48 -9.24 28.66
N GLU A 215 -15.67 -10.20 28.20
CA GLU A 215 -14.50 -10.70 28.94
C GLU A 215 -13.37 -9.67 29.14
N ILE A 216 -13.37 -8.58 28.35
CA ILE A 216 -12.47 -7.45 28.54
C ILE A 216 -13.13 -6.40 29.44
N ALA A 217 -14.42 -6.14 29.23
CA ALA A 217 -15.23 -5.23 30.05
C ALA A 217 -15.24 -5.63 31.54
N ASP A 218 -15.40 -6.93 31.84
CA ASP A 218 -15.34 -7.50 33.20
C ASP A 218 -13.97 -7.29 33.88
N GLY A 219 -12.93 -7.00 33.11
CA GLY A 219 -11.59 -6.68 33.61
C GLY A 219 -11.31 -5.19 33.81
N LEU A 220 -12.31 -4.32 33.64
CA LEU A 220 -12.21 -2.89 33.92
C LEU A 220 -12.22 -2.66 35.44
N ASP A 221 -11.31 -1.84 35.95
CA ASP A 221 -11.05 -1.69 37.39
C ASP A 221 -11.36 -0.27 37.89
N ASP A 222 -12.54 0.19 37.51
CA ASP A 222 -13.11 1.50 37.88
C ASP A 222 -14.65 1.37 37.91
N PRO A 223 -15.31 1.54 39.07
CA PRO A 223 -16.76 1.42 39.16
C PRO A 223 -17.49 2.61 38.54
N ASP A 224 -16.82 3.74 38.33
CA ASP A 224 -17.41 4.97 37.78
C ASP A 224 -17.43 4.97 36.24
N ILE A 225 -16.86 3.94 35.60
CA ILE A 225 -16.76 3.83 34.13
C ILE A 225 -17.65 2.69 33.63
N ASP A 226 -18.76 3.04 32.97
CA ASP A 226 -19.64 2.07 32.33
C ASP A 226 -19.03 1.53 31.00
N PRO A 227 -18.71 0.22 30.89
CA PRO A 227 -18.19 -0.36 29.65
C PRO A 227 -19.20 -0.39 28.50
N SER A 228 -20.49 -0.16 28.75
CA SER A 228 -21.49 0.06 27.69
C SER A 228 -21.27 1.37 26.93
N GLN A 229 -20.57 2.34 27.52
CA GLN A 229 -20.25 3.64 26.92
C GLN A 229 -18.86 3.68 26.27
N LEU A 230 -18.12 2.55 26.28
CA LEU A 230 -16.74 2.48 25.80
C LEU A 230 -16.61 1.93 24.35
N PRO A 231 -15.68 2.46 23.53
CA PRO A 231 -15.46 2.02 22.15
C PRO A 231 -14.73 0.68 22.01
N THR A 232 -14.98 -0.02 20.91
CA THR A 232 -14.36 -1.30 20.52
C THR A 232 -13.24 -1.17 19.48
N SER A 233 -12.88 0.05 19.06
CA SER A 233 -12.10 0.31 17.86
C SER A 233 -10.96 1.32 18.09
N GLN A 234 -10.30 1.76 17.01
CA GLN A 234 -9.21 2.75 17.02
C GLN A 234 -9.64 4.15 17.53
N HIS A 235 -10.89 4.28 17.98
CA HIS A 235 -11.50 5.49 18.49
C HIS A 235 -11.72 5.45 20.01
N ASN A 236 -10.81 4.82 20.76
CA ASN A 236 -10.51 5.32 22.11
C ASN A 236 -10.34 6.84 22.00
N VAL A 237 -11.11 7.61 22.76
CA VAL A 237 -10.92 9.07 22.81
C VAL A 237 -9.48 9.36 23.27
N SER A 238 -8.74 10.33 22.73
CA SER A 238 -9.17 11.50 21.94
C SER A 238 -8.27 11.78 20.72
N ARG A 239 -8.81 12.53 19.73
CA ARG A 239 -8.02 13.42 18.85
C ARG A 239 -8.48 14.89 18.92
N LYS A 240 -9.70 15.12 19.40
CA LYS A 240 -10.32 16.36 19.84
C LYS A 240 -11.67 15.93 20.41
N GLN A 241 -12.03 16.33 21.64
CA GLN A 241 -13.45 16.55 21.89
C GLN A 241 -13.89 17.69 20.97
N ILE A 242 -15.15 17.66 20.55
CA ILE A 242 -15.63 18.43 19.41
C ILE A 242 -15.59 19.93 19.81
N ALA A 243 -14.68 20.68 19.15
CA ALA A 243 -14.28 22.08 19.43
C ALA A 243 -13.36 22.30 20.65
N GLY A 244 -12.47 23.31 20.56
CA GLY A 244 -11.53 23.72 21.63
C GLY A 244 -10.07 23.30 21.39
N ASN A 245 -9.14 24.25 21.54
CA ASN A 245 -7.70 24.08 21.30
C ASN A 245 -6.99 23.34 22.44
N GLU A 246 -6.13 22.35 22.11
CA GLU A 246 -4.78 22.13 22.67
C GLU A 246 -4.06 21.03 21.83
N PRO A 247 -2.70 21.02 21.73
CA PRO A 247 -1.97 20.13 20.82
C PRO A 247 -1.39 18.87 21.51
N GLY A 248 -2.15 17.77 21.59
CA GLY A 248 -1.63 16.50 22.14
C GLY A 248 -2.59 15.30 22.12
N GLY A 249 -2.74 14.63 20.96
CA GLY A 249 -3.67 13.49 20.82
C GLY A 249 -3.14 12.17 21.40
N VAL A 250 -3.39 11.90 22.68
CA VAL A 250 -3.09 10.61 23.33
C VAL A 250 -4.39 9.82 23.59
N TYR A 251 -4.37 8.52 23.30
CA TYR A 251 -5.49 7.62 23.60
C TYR A 251 -5.65 7.42 25.12
N ALA A 252 -6.89 7.50 25.62
CA ALA A 252 -7.22 7.28 27.02
C ALA A 252 -6.73 5.91 27.50
N THR A 253 -5.97 5.91 28.60
CA THR A 253 -5.58 4.71 29.34
C THR A 253 -6.51 4.53 30.52
N LEU A 254 -7.10 3.34 30.62
CA LEU A 254 -8.02 2.95 31.69
C LEU A 254 -7.31 2.01 32.69
N PRO A 255 -7.76 1.95 33.95
CA PRO A 255 -7.32 0.93 34.89
C PRO A 255 -7.99 -0.42 34.58
N TRP A 256 -7.23 -1.50 34.72
CA TRP A 256 -7.68 -2.87 34.50
C TRP A 256 -7.23 -3.75 35.65
N ARG A 257 -8.04 -4.77 35.95
CA ARG A 257 -7.75 -5.84 36.89
C ARG A 257 -8.02 -7.17 36.21
N CYS A 258 -7.13 -8.14 36.42
CA CYS A 258 -7.36 -9.50 35.93
C CYS A 258 -8.06 -10.33 37.01
N ARG A 259 -8.57 -11.49 36.63
CA ARG A 259 -9.11 -12.52 37.55
C ARG A 259 -8.18 -12.93 38.71
N HIS A 260 -6.89 -12.54 38.67
CA HIS A 260 -5.87 -12.80 39.70
C HIS A 260 -5.54 -11.54 40.53
N GLY A 261 -6.35 -10.48 40.46
CA GLY A 261 -6.24 -9.29 41.32
C GLY A 261 -5.21 -8.22 40.90
N HIS A 262 -4.25 -8.55 40.02
CA HIS A 262 -3.23 -7.59 39.55
C HIS A 262 -3.86 -6.39 38.82
N ARG A 263 -3.46 -5.17 39.19
CA ARG A 263 -3.91 -3.90 38.60
C ARG A 263 -2.88 -3.36 37.59
N TRP A 264 -3.32 -2.87 36.43
CA TRP A 264 -2.45 -2.16 35.48
C TRP A 264 -3.23 -1.12 34.66
N LYS A 265 -2.52 -0.21 33.98
CA LYS A 265 -3.13 0.75 33.05
C LYS A 265 -2.86 0.34 31.60
N ALA A 266 -3.89 0.39 30.74
CA ALA A 266 -3.79 0.11 29.31
C ALA A 266 -4.88 0.83 28.51
N THR A 267 -4.69 1.00 27.21
CA THR A 267 -5.78 1.41 26.30
C THR A 267 -6.68 0.22 25.98
N ILE A 268 -7.97 0.46 25.75
CA ILE A 268 -8.91 -0.58 25.29
C ILE A 268 -8.41 -1.19 23.96
N LEU A 269 -7.86 -0.37 23.06
CA LEU A 269 -7.26 -0.85 21.81
C LEU A 269 -6.18 -1.91 22.05
N ASN A 270 -5.31 -1.74 23.05
CA ASN A 270 -4.29 -2.73 23.39
C ASN A 270 -4.93 -4.00 23.98
N ARG A 271 -5.92 -3.87 24.87
CA ARG A 271 -6.68 -5.02 25.43
C ARG A 271 -7.34 -5.85 24.33
N VAL A 272 -8.09 -5.20 23.44
CA VAL A 272 -8.80 -5.81 22.30
C VAL A 272 -7.85 -6.45 21.27
N GLN A 273 -6.59 -6.00 21.21
CA GLN A 273 -5.54 -6.62 20.39
C GLN A 273 -4.88 -7.84 21.06
N GLY A 274 -5.21 -8.16 22.32
CA GLY A 274 -4.63 -9.28 23.08
C GLY A 274 -3.52 -8.87 24.04
N GLY A 275 -3.40 -7.58 24.38
CA GLY A 275 -2.52 -7.11 25.43
C GLY A 275 -3.11 -7.40 26.82
N ASP A 276 -2.69 -8.50 27.42
CA ASP A 276 -3.14 -8.95 28.74
C ASP A 276 -2.33 -8.39 29.92
N CYS A 277 -2.72 -8.78 31.13
CA CYS A 277 -2.05 -8.37 32.38
C CYS A 277 -0.54 -8.62 32.29
N PRO A 278 0.33 -7.59 32.41
CA PRO A 278 1.77 -7.76 32.26
C PRO A 278 2.41 -8.59 33.36
N GLN A 279 1.71 -8.81 34.48
CA GLN A 279 2.19 -9.65 35.59
C GLN A 279 1.81 -11.13 35.37
N CYS A 280 0.60 -11.42 34.85
CA CYS A 280 0.22 -12.79 34.47
C CYS A 280 0.89 -13.25 33.16
N SER A 281 1.03 -12.32 32.22
CA SER A 281 1.68 -12.48 30.92
C SER A 281 3.13 -11.98 31.01
N ARG A 282 3.97 -12.76 31.69
CA ARG A 282 5.43 -12.73 31.48
C ARG A 282 5.66 -13.17 30.03
N ALA A 283 5.78 -12.20 29.13
CA ALA A 283 5.59 -12.38 27.69
C ALA A 283 6.84 -12.98 27.01
N GLY A 284 6.95 -14.30 27.04
CA GLY A 284 8.03 -15.06 26.38
C GLY A 284 7.83 -16.57 26.49
N ILE A 285 7.34 -17.03 27.65
CA ILE A 285 7.38 -18.44 28.03
C ILE A 285 6.45 -19.32 27.18
N SER A 286 7.03 -20.28 26.45
CA SER A 286 6.30 -21.33 25.73
C SER A 286 6.02 -22.56 26.60
N LYS A 287 5.02 -23.39 26.25
CA LYS A 287 4.76 -24.65 27.00
C LYS A 287 5.90 -25.64 26.83
N GLU A 288 6.55 -25.60 25.69
CA GLU A 288 7.71 -26.40 25.34
C GLU A 288 8.93 -26.00 26.19
N GLN A 289 9.14 -24.69 26.41
CA GLN A 289 10.12 -24.16 27.37
C GLN A 289 9.82 -24.62 28.79
N VAL A 290 8.59 -24.47 29.30
CA VAL A 290 8.23 -24.93 30.66
C VAL A 290 8.57 -26.41 30.82
N ARG A 291 8.21 -27.25 29.84
CA ARG A 291 8.49 -28.69 29.89
C ARG A 291 9.99 -28.99 29.83
N LEU A 292 10.78 -28.27 29.02
CA LEU A 292 12.23 -28.40 29.02
C LEU A 292 12.83 -28.01 30.38
N VAL A 293 12.43 -26.86 30.94
CA VAL A 293 12.94 -26.37 32.23
C VAL A 293 12.56 -27.31 33.37
N ALA A 294 11.35 -27.89 33.35
CA ALA A 294 10.92 -28.90 34.30
C ALA A 294 11.76 -30.17 34.22
N GLU A 295 11.97 -30.74 33.02
CA GLU A 295 12.83 -31.92 32.85
C GLU A 295 14.27 -31.66 33.33
N LEU A 296 14.86 -30.51 32.97
CA LEU A 296 16.18 -30.11 33.44
C LEU A 296 16.23 -29.90 34.96
N SER A 297 15.12 -29.50 35.60
CA SER A 297 15.04 -29.37 37.06
C SER A 297 15.04 -30.70 37.82
N GLY A 298 14.75 -31.81 37.12
CA GLY A 298 14.94 -33.17 37.65
C GLY A 298 16.39 -33.67 37.56
N LEU A 299 17.25 -32.97 36.81
CA LEU A 299 18.66 -33.33 36.61
C LEU A 299 19.64 -32.36 37.31
N MET A 300 19.26 -31.09 37.45
CA MET A 300 20.07 -30.02 38.02
C MET A 300 19.22 -29.11 38.90
N LYS A 301 19.82 -28.50 39.93
CA LYS A 301 19.09 -27.65 40.88
C LYS A 301 18.61 -26.36 40.19
N LEU A 302 17.30 -26.26 39.94
CA LEU A 302 16.66 -25.04 39.46
C LEU A 302 16.73 -23.93 40.53
N VAL A 303 17.33 -22.80 40.18
CA VAL A 303 17.31 -21.59 41.01
C VAL A 303 15.92 -20.99 40.90
N GLN A 304 15.24 -20.74 42.01
CA GLN A 304 13.90 -20.14 41.97
C GLN A 304 13.99 -18.64 41.62
N PRO A 305 13.08 -18.09 40.79
CA PRO A 305 13.00 -16.65 40.52
C PRO A 305 12.72 -15.83 41.79
N GLU A 306 13.28 -14.62 41.89
CA GLU A 306 13.14 -13.72 43.06
C GLU A 306 11.69 -13.35 43.40
N LEU A 307 10.81 -13.33 42.39
CA LEU A 307 9.38 -13.09 42.56
C LEU A 307 8.63 -14.43 42.53
N PRO A 308 8.18 -14.96 43.68
CA PRO A 308 7.35 -16.16 43.70
C PRO A 308 6.05 -15.91 42.93
N ASP A 309 5.58 -16.93 42.21
CA ASP A 309 4.36 -16.85 41.43
C ASP A 309 3.18 -17.34 42.28
N SER A 310 2.36 -16.39 42.75
CA SER A 310 1.22 -16.65 43.65
C SER A 310 0.10 -17.49 43.04
N ARG A 311 0.23 -17.92 41.78
CA ARG A 311 -0.67 -18.88 41.12
C ARG A 311 -0.30 -20.34 41.43
N LEU A 312 0.93 -20.61 41.85
CA LEU A 312 1.44 -21.97 42.00
C LEU A 312 0.98 -22.58 43.34
N PRO A 313 0.57 -23.86 43.36
CA PRO A 313 0.39 -24.62 44.60
C PRO A 313 1.69 -24.71 45.41
N ASP A 314 1.55 -24.86 46.72
CA ASP A 314 2.68 -25.09 47.62
C ASP A 314 3.51 -26.31 47.18
N GLY A 315 4.83 -26.14 47.17
CA GLY A 315 5.79 -27.18 46.75
C GLY A 315 5.97 -27.34 45.23
N LEU A 316 5.18 -26.67 44.38
CA LEU A 316 5.39 -26.71 42.93
C LEU A 316 6.52 -25.75 42.49
N PRO A 317 7.57 -26.20 41.78
CA PRO A 317 8.65 -25.30 41.36
C PRO A 317 8.19 -24.22 40.38
N ASN A 318 8.80 -23.03 40.48
CA ASN A 318 8.48 -21.89 39.63
C ASN A 318 9.34 -21.90 38.35
N PHE A 319 8.80 -22.48 37.27
CA PHE A 319 9.44 -22.56 35.95
C PHE A 319 9.36 -21.26 35.12
N ALA A 320 9.33 -20.09 35.77
CA ALA A 320 9.31 -18.79 35.10
C ALA A 320 10.72 -18.26 34.80
N SER A 321 10.84 -17.46 33.74
CA SER A 321 12.07 -16.74 33.40
C SER A 321 12.57 -15.85 34.54
N HIS A 322 13.89 -15.81 34.71
CA HIS A 322 14.60 -14.95 35.65
C HIS A 322 14.82 -13.56 35.06
N GLN A 323 14.74 -12.52 35.89
CA GLN A 323 15.09 -11.15 35.52
C GLN A 323 16.44 -10.79 36.17
N ILE A 324 17.53 -10.99 35.44
CA ILE A 324 18.89 -10.75 35.96
C ILE A 324 19.24 -9.27 35.77
N THR A 325 19.46 -8.54 36.87
CA THR A 325 19.91 -7.14 36.82
C THR A 325 21.39 -7.05 36.45
N VAL A 326 21.70 -6.43 35.31
CA VAL A 326 23.07 -6.24 34.85
C VAL A 326 23.68 -4.98 35.51
N PRO A 327 24.85 -5.09 36.17
CA PRO A 327 25.52 -3.95 36.79
C PRO A 327 25.84 -2.85 35.76
N PRO A 328 25.70 -1.55 36.10
CA PRO A 328 25.82 -0.46 35.14
C PRO A 328 27.12 -0.44 34.31
N GLN A 329 28.24 -0.89 34.89
CA GLN A 329 29.55 -0.94 34.22
C GLN A 329 29.65 -1.98 33.10
N TYR A 330 28.82 -3.04 33.13
CA TYR A 330 28.76 -4.05 32.08
C TYR A 330 27.60 -3.83 31.10
N LYS A 331 26.74 -2.84 31.36
CA LYS A 331 25.53 -2.60 30.57
C LYS A 331 25.83 -1.76 29.30
N PRO A 332 25.52 -2.24 28.09
CA PRO A 332 25.66 -1.46 26.86
C PRO A 332 24.72 -0.25 26.81
N LYS A 333 25.18 0.84 26.19
CA LYS A 333 24.45 2.11 26.11
C LYS A 333 23.12 2.00 25.33
N HIS A 334 23.03 1.10 24.35
CA HIS A 334 21.81 0.86 23.56
C HIS A 334 20.78 -0.03 24.26
N TRP A 335 21.10 -0.65 25.39
CA TRP A 335 20.15 -1.48 26.14
C TRP A 335 19.17 -0.61 26.92
N ARG A 336 17.88 -0.72 26.59
CA ARG A 336 16.81 0.08 27.22
C ARG A 336 16.64 -0.22 28.71
N TYR A 337 16.63 -1.49 29.11
CA TYR A 337 16.34 -1.93 30.47
C TYR A 337 17.61 -2.29 31.26
N LYS A 338 17.53 -2.34 32.59
CA LYS A 338 18.66 -2.75 33.46
C LYS A 338 18.66 -4.26 33.74
N ALA A 339 17.47 -4.86 33.82
CA ALA A 339 17.30 -6.30 33.87
C ALA A 339 17.24 -6.90 32.46
N VAL A 340 17.72 -8.14 32.35
CA VAL A 340 17.65 -9.00 31.17
C VAL A 340 16.90 -10.28 31.58
N GLU A 341 15.98 -10.71 30.73
CA GLU A 341 15.29 -11.98 30.90
C GLU A 341 16.22 -13.15 30.54
N VAL A 342 16.23 -14.21 31.34
CA VAL A 342 16.85 -15.51 31.03
C VAL A 342 15.82 -16.61 31.32
N ASP A 343 15.57 -17.51 30.38
CA ASP A 343 14.43 -18.43 30.46
C ASP A 343 14.45 -19.41 31.64
N ALA A 344 15.65 -19.83 32.07
CA ALA A 344 15.86 -20.49 33.35
C ALA A 344 17.32 -20.35 33.83
N VAL A 345 17.53 -20.48 35.14
CA VAL A 345 18.87 -20.55 35.76
C VAL A 345 18.96 -21.78 36.65
N PHE A 346 19.97 -22.60 36.42
CA PHE A 346 20.31 -23.78 37.19
C PHE A 346 21.62 -23.56 37.96
N GLN A 347 21.81 -24.32 39.02
CA GLN A 347 23.06 -24.41 39.77
C GLN A 347 23.51 -25.87 39.79
N ILE A 348 24.75 -26.11 39.36
CA ILE A 348 25.41 -27.42 39.45
C ILE A 348 26.43 -27.40 40.60
N GLU A 349 27.15 -28.51 40.80
CA GLU A 349 28.19 -28.62 41.81
C GLU A 349 29.30 -27.55 41.64
N GLY A 350 30.04 -27.28 42.73
CA GLY A 350 31.01 -26.18 42.77
C GLY A 350 30.40 -24.77 42.76
N GLY A 351 29.06 -24.63 42.77
CA GLY A 351 28.37 -23.34 42.79
C GLY A 351 28.21 -22.66 41.43
N ILE A 352 28.52 -23.37 40.35
CA ILE A 352 28.48 -22.87 38.97
C ILE A 352 27.02 -22.62 38.55
N ARG A 353 26.73 -21.41 38.06
CA ARG A 353 25.40 -20.98 37.60
C ARG A 353 25.29 -21.11 36.08
N ILE A 354 24.34 -21.92 35.61
CA ILE A 354 24.08 -22.16 34.19
C ILE A 354 22.76 -21.50 33.82
N GLY A 355 22.78 -20.51 32.92
CA GLY A 355 21.56 -19.99 32.29
C GLY A 355 21.18 -20.86 31.09
N VAL A 356 19.88 -21.00 30.85
CA VAL A 356 19.32 -21.66 29.66
C VAL A 356 18.36 -20.69 28.98
N GLU A 357 18.45 -20.58 27.66
CA GLU A 357 17.57 -19.79 26.80
C GLU A 357 16.91 -20.67 25.73
N TYR A 358 15.59 -20.56 25.56
CA TYR A 358 14.78 -21.37 24.66
C TYR A 358 14.45 -20.64 23.36
N ASP A 359 15.35 -20.76 22.38
CA ASP A 359 15.17 -20.21 21.04
C ASP A 359 14.24 -21.08 20.18
N GLY A 360 12.93 -20.95 20.40
CA GLY A 360 11.90 -21.57 19.58
C GLY A 360 11.68 -20.86 18.23
N SER A 361 11.44 -21.62 17.16
CA SER A 361 11.19 -21.10 15.80
C SER A 361 10.05 -20.06 15.71
N TYR A 362 9.07 -20.13 16.63
CA TYR A 362 7.96 -19.19 16.71
C TYR A 362 8.39 -17.78 17.17
N HIS A 363 9.45 -17.66 17.98
CA HIS A 363 9.93 -16.37 18.53
C HIS A 363 10.71 -15.53 17.50
N HIS A 364 11.21 -16.16 16.42
CA HIS A 364 11.81 -15.46 15.28
C HIS A 364 10.80 -15.07 14.18
N SER A 365 9.50 -15.33 14.36
CA SER A 365 8.46 -15.06 13.35
C SER A 365 8.12 -13.57 13.15
N ILE A 366 8.57 -12.68 14.04
CA ILE A 366 8.43 -11.22 13.87
C ILE A 366 9.44 -10.73 12.82
N LYS A 367 8.95 -10.66 11.57
CA LYS A 367 9.60 -10.11 10.37
C LYS A 367 10.75 -9.12 10.66
N ARG A 368 11.99 -9.58 10.48
CA ARG A 368 13.22 -8.77 10.32
C ARG A 368 13.61 -7.89 11.53
N ARG A 369 13.80 -8.49 12.70
CA ARG A 369 14.96 -8.12 13.52
C ARG A 369 15.85 -9.33 13.68
N ASP A 370 17.04 -9.26 13.10
CA ASP A 370 18.09 -10.20 13.45
C ASP A 370 18.49 -9.94 14.90
N ARG A 371 18.19 -10.90 15.78
CA ARG A 371 18.53 -10.83 17.21
C ARG A 371 19.87 -11.48 17.53
N GLN A 372 20.55 -12.12 16.57
CA GLN A 372 21.82 -12.82 16.84
C GLN A 372 22.84 -11.92 17.55
N GLN A 373 22.96 -10.67 17.12
CA GLN A 373 23.84 -9.69 17.78
C GLN A 373 23.46 -9.44 19.25
N TYR A 374 22.16 -9.36 19.56
CA TYR A 374 21.68 -9.15 20.93
C TYR A 374 21.88 -10.39 21.79
N GLU A 375 21.59 -11.60 21.28
CA GLU A 375 21.79 -12.84 22.03
C GLU A 375 23.29 -13.13 22.26
N THR A 376 24.15 -12.88 21.28
CA THR A 376 25.61 -13.00 21.45
C THR A 376 26.14 -11.98 22.47
N GLU A 377 25.68 -10.73 22.40
CA GLU A 377 26.03 -9.68 23.37
C GLU A 377 25.53 -10.03 24.78
N LYS A 378 24.30 -10.55 24.91
CA LYS A 378 23.70 -11.03 26.17
C LYS A 378 24.52 -12.15 26.81
N SER A 379 24.90 -13.17 26.04
CA SER A 379 25.73 -14.29 26.52
C SER A 379 27.04 -13.77 27.11
N LYS A 380 27.74 -12.93 26.33
CA LYS A 380 29.02 -12.34 26.71
C LYS A 380 28.90 -11.51 27.99
N ILE A 381 27.88 -10.66 28.10
CA ILE A 381 27.72 -9.76 29.26
C ILE A 381 27.40 -10.55 30.53
N LEU A 382 26.46 -11.49 30.47
CA LEU A 382 26.06 -12.25 31.66
C LEU A 382 27.23 -13.08 32.22
N VAL A 383 28.09 -13.61 31.35
CA VAL A 383 29.31 -14.33 31.73
C VAL A 383 30.42 -13.38 32.19
N THR A 384 30.71 -12.31 31.46
CA THR A 384 31.78 -11.34 31.81
C THR A 384 31.48 -10.58 33.11
N ALA A 385 30.19 -10.36 33.43
CA ALA A 385 29.75 -9.74 34.68
C ALA A 385 29.70 -10.71 35.87
N GLY A 386 30.03 -11.99 35.69
CA GLY A 386 29.99 -13.03 36.73
C GLY A 386 28.57 -13.40 37.21
N LEU A 387 27.53 -13.07 36.43
CA LEU A 387 26.13 -13.33 36.79
C LEU A 387 25.73 -14.78 36.47
N LEU A 388 26.37 -15.35 35.44
CA LEU A 388 26.31 -16.75 35.04
C LEU A 388 27.73 -17.23 34.71
N ASN A 389 28.00 -18.52 34.83
CA ASN A 389 29.23 -19.14 34.35
C ASN A 389 29.11 -19.64 32.90
N LEU A 390 27.88 -19.93 32.45
CA LEU A 390 27.56 -20.31 31.08
C LEU A 390 26.13 -19.86 30.75
N LEU A 391 25.89 -19.47 29.49
CA LEU A 391 24.53 -19.35 28.93
C LEU A 391 24.38 -20.35 27.77
N VAL A 392 23.39 -21.23 27.86
CA VAL A 392 23.08 -22.29 26.88
C VAL A 392 21.89 -21.87 26.02
N HIS A 393 22.10 -21.75 24.71
CA HIS A 393 21.06 -21.41 23.74
C HIS A 393 20.52 -22.67 23.06
N VAL A 394 19.25 -22.98 23.30
CA VAL A 394 18.57 -24.17 22.77
C VAL A 394 17.89 -23.83 21.45
N ARG A 395 18.57 -24.09 20.33
CA ARG A 395 18.16 -23.64 18.98
C ARG A 395 17.29 -24.70 18.31
N ARG A 396 15.97 -24.45 18.22
CA ARG A 396 15.02 -25.45 17.69
C ARG A 396 14.72 -25.30 16.19
N GLY A 397 14.85 -26.42 15.46
CA GLY A 397 14.59 -26.49 14.01
C GLY A 397 15.70 -25.84 13.19
N ASP A 398 15.34 -25.25 12.04
CA ASP A 398 16.30 -24.66 11.07
C ASP A 398 16.90 -23.31 11.52
N LEU A 399 16.96 -23.05 12.83
CA LEU A 399 17.56 -21.82 13.35
C LEU A 399 19.07 -21.86 13.21
N PRO A 400 19.71 -20.79 12.69
CA PRO A 400 21.16 -20.77 12.53
C PRO A 400 21.83 -20.85 13.90
N ALA A 401 22.96 -21.56 13.95
CA ALA A 401 23.81 -21.64 15.13
C ALA A 401 24.32 -20.25 15.52
N LEU A 402 24.24 -19.92 16.81
CA LEU A 402 24.80 -18.68 17.35
C LEU A 402 26.31 -18.83 17.53
N LYS A 403 27.07 -17.83 17.10
CA LYS A 403 28.49 -17.73 17.42
C LYS A 403 28.63 -17.04 18.77
N VAL A 404 28.69 -17.84 19.83
CA VAL A 404 28.81 -17.41 21.23
C VAL A 404 30.05 -18.06 21.88
N PRO A 405 31.26 -17.47 21.73
CA PRO A 405 32.47 -18.02 22.34
C PRO A 405 32.38 -18.17 23.87
N GLU A 406 31.67 -17.25 24.52
CA GLU A 406 31.43 -17.24 25.96
C GLU A 406 30.18 -18.06 26.38
N GLY A 407 29.52 -18.75 25.44
CA GLY A 407 28.28 -19.50 25.67
C GLY A 407 28.31 -20.89 25.03
N LEU A 408 27.17 -21.58 25.06
CA LEU A 408 26.97 -22.89 24.42
C LEU A 408 25.74 -22.83 23.51
N THR A 409 25.80 -23.47 22.34
CA THR A 409 24.65 -23.57 21.43
C THR A 409 24.29 -25.03 21.24
N VAL A 410 23.07 -25.41 21.62
CA VAL A 410 22.55 -26.77 21.53
C VAL A 410 21.47 -26.82 20.45
N PRO A 411 21.76 -27.37 19.25
CA PRO A 411 20.75 -27.52 18.21
C PRO A 411 19.81 -28.69 18.53
N VAL A 412 18.50 -28.48 18.44
CA VAL A 412 17.48 -29.52 18.65
C VAL A 412 16.51 -29.60 17.45
N PRO A 413 16.22 -30.79 16.90
CA PRO A 413 15.26 -30.95 15.81
C PRO A 413 13.88 -30.33 16.09
N GLU A 414 13.19 -29.84 15.04
CA GLU A 414 11.90 -29.14 15.20
C GLU A 414 10.85 -29.99 15.94
N ARG A 415 10.89 -31.32 15.78
CA ARG A 415 9.94 -32.27 16.38
C ARG A 415 10.42 -32.93 17.68
N SER A 416 11.53 -32.49 18.26
CA SER A 416 12.06 -33.10 19.48
C SER A 416 11.09 -33.02 20.66
N THR A 417 10.95 -34.12 21.39
CA THR A 417 10.18 -34.17 22.65
C THR A 417 10.89 -33.38 23.77
N PRO A 418 10.22 -33.04 24.89
CA PRO A 418 10.88 -32.42 26.04
C PRO A 418 12.07 -33.25 26.55
N TYR A 419 11.89 -34.58 26.65
CA TYR A 419 12.95 -35.54 26.95
C TYR A 419 14.18 -35.37 26.02
N GLN A 420 13.97 -35.43 24.70
CA GLN A 420 15.08 -35.29 23.73
C GLN A 420 15.78 -33.93 23.81
N GLN A 421 15.04 -32.86 24.11
CA GLN A 421 15.62 -31.53 24.32
C GLN A 421 16.44 -31.48 25.63
N ALA A 422 15.93 -32.06 26.71
CA ALA A 422 16.62 -32.13 28.00
C ALA A 422 17.90 -32.98 27.91
N CYS A 423 17.87 -34.14 27.26
CA CYS A 423 19.06 -34.96 27.02
C CYS A 423 20.15 -34.19 26.25
N ALA A 424 19.78 -33.49 25.17
CA ALA A 424 20.73 -32.71 24.37
C ALA A 424 21.38 -31.57 25.18
N VAL A 425 20.60 -30.87 26.02
CA VAL A 425 21.11 -29.80 26.88
C VAL A 425 21.97 -30.33 28.02
N ALA A 426 21.50 -31.36 28.73
CA ALA A 426 22.21 -31.94 29.86
C ALA A 426 23.53 -32.61 29.44
N ALA A 427 23.55 -33.34 28.32
CA ALA A 427 24.78 -33.92 27.78
C ALA A 427 25.79 -32.84 27.36
N ALA A 428 25.34 -31.73 26.76
CA ALA A 428 26.22 -30.62 26.39
C ALA A 428 26.74 -29.82 27.60
N ILE A 429 26.01 -29.82 28.73
CA ILE A 429 26.49 -29.29 30.01
C ILE A 429 27.50 -30.25 30.64
N GLN A 430 27.24 -31.56 30.67
CA GLN A 430 28.15 -32.60 31.16
C GLN A 430 29.48 -32.64 30.39
N ASP A 431 29.46 -32.48 29.07
CA ASP A 431 30.68 -32.39 28.24
C ASP A 431 31.51 -31.14 28.58
N ARG A 432 30.84 -30.01 28.88
CA ARG A 432 31.51 -28.76 29.26
C ARG A 432 32.00 -28.74 30.70
N PHE A 433 31.29 -29.43 31.60
CA PHE A 433 31.57 -29.56 33.02
C PHE A 433 31.40 -31.04 33.40
N PRO A 434 32.47 -31.84 33.32
CA PRO A 434 32.43 -33.25 33.72
C PRO A 434 31.86 -33.43 35.13
N ASP A 435 31.12 -34.51 35.31
CA ASP A 435 30.45 -34.92 36.56
C ASP A 435 29.41 -33.92 37.12
N SER A 436 29.02 -32.90 36.36
CA SER A 436 28.05 -31.88 36.78
C SER A 436 26.58 -32.30 36.75
N VAL A 437 26.24 -33.39 36.04
CA VAL A 437 24.88 -33.94 35.95
C VAL A 437 24.90 -35.44 36.30
N PRO A 438 25.07 -35.82 37.58
CA PRO A 438 25.29 -37.22 37.97
C PRO A 438 24.14 -38.19 37.59
N ALA A 439 22.91 -37.69 37.48
CA ALA A 439 21.74 -38.49 37.12
C ALA A 439 21.54 -38.64 35.58
N LEU A 440 22.47 -38.18 34.76
CA LEU A 440 22.31 -38.15 33.30
C LEU A 440 22.22 -39.55 32.68
N ASP A 441 23.10 -40.48 33.07
CA ASP A 441 23.13 -41.83 32.48
C ASP A 441 21.86 -42.63 32.83
N ASP A 442 21.37 -42.52 34.06
CA ASP A 442 20.08 -43.07 34.50
C ASP A 442 18.92 -42.47 33.69
N TYR A 443 18.92 -41.15 33.46
CA TYR A 443 17.88 -40.47 32.70
C TYR A 443 17.89 -40.88 31.21
N LEU A 444 19.08 -40.96 30.61
CA LEU A 444 19.27 -41.45 29.24
C LEU A 444 18.78 -42.90 29.08
N THR A 445 19.04 -43.74 30.10
CA THR A 445 18.63 -45.16 30.13
C THR A 445 17.10 -45.32 30.23
N ARG A 446 16.41 -44.43 30.96
CA ARG A 446 14.94 -44.47 31.08
C ARG A 446 14.20 -44.13 29.79
N GLY A 447 14.78 -43.35 28.88
CA GLY A 447 14.21 -43.09 27.55
C GLY A 447 12.97 -42.18 27.50
N VAL A 448 12.47 -41.69 28.65
CA VAL A 448 11.22 -40.93 28.75
C VAL A 448 11.30 -39.77 29.76
N ALA A 449 10.46 -38.76 29.56
CA ALA A 449 10.32 -37.61 30.44
C ALA A 449 9.91 -38.03 31.87
N GLN A 450 10.46 -37.37 32.90
CA GLN A 450 10.29 -37.75 34.32
C GLN A 450 9.57 -36.68 35.16
N VAL A 451 9.50 -35.43 34.70
CA VAL A 451 9.01 -34.25 35.46
C VAL A 451 7.81 -33.58 34.79
N GLN A 452 7.25 -34.23 33.76
CA GLN A 452 6.18 -33.68 32.93
C GLN A 452 4.90 -33.35 33.73
N ASP A 453 4.58 -34.11 34.78
CA ASP A 453 3.41 -33.84 35.63
C ASP A 453 3.53 -32.49 36.37
N GLN A 454 4.73 -32.12 36.83
CA GLN A 454 4.96 -30.79 37.42
C GLN A 454 4.88 -29.70 36.36
N ALA A 455 5.40 -29.94 35.15
CA ALA A 455 5.29 -29.01 34.04
C ALA A 455 3.83 -28.73 33.66
N ASP A 456 3.01 -29.78 33.58
CA ASP A 456 1.59 -29.68 33.23
C ASP A 456 0.77 -29.08 34.39
N ALA A 457 1.11 -29.37 35.65
CA ALA A 457 0.55 -28.69 36.84
C ALA A 457 0.88 -27.18 36.84
N TYR A 458 2.12 -26.80 36.55
CA TYR A 458 2.52 -25.39 36.41
C TYR A 458 1.76 -24.73 35.25
N ILE A 459 1.60 -25.43 34.13
CA ILE A 459 0.86 -24.92 32.97
C ILE A 459 -0.62 -24.67 33.33
N ILE A 460 -1.25 -25.58 34.07
CA ILE A 460 -2.64 -25.46 34.52
C ILE A 460 -2.78 -24.33 35.54
N ALA A 461 -1.86 -24.20 36.50
CA ALA A 461 -1.87 -23.13 37.50
C ALA A 461 -1.70 -21.74 36.86
N THR A 462 -0.78 -21.60 35.91
CA THR A 462 -0.40 -20.28 35.36
C THR A 462 -1.23 -19.82 34.16
N TRP A 463 -1.68 -20.73 33.28
CA TRP A 463 -2.57 -20.40 32.15
C TRP A 463 -4.05 -20.76 32.39
N GLY A 464 -4.37 -21.55 33.43
CA GLY A 464 -5.70 -22.12 33.69
C GLY A 464 -5.88 -23.50 33.05
N GLU A 465 -7.04 -24.14 33.27
CA GLU A 465 -7.39 -25.40 32.63
C GLU A 465 -7.03 -25.41 31.14
N LEU A 466 -6.39 -26.50 30.70
CA LEU A 466 -6.25 -26.82 29.29
C LEU A 466 -7.65 -27.03 28.70
N ARG A 467 -8.34 -25.94 28.30
CA ARG A 467 -9.54 -26.04 27.47
C ARG A 467 -9.20 -27.03 26.35
N PRO A 468 -9.93 -28.16 26.23
CA PRO A 468 -9.60 -29.17 25.23
C PRO A 468 -9.48 -28.45 23.89
N PRO A 469 -8.41 -28.70 23.11
CA PRO A 469 -8.08 -27.88 21.96
C PRO A 469 -9.33 -27.81 21.09
N ARG A 470 -9.98 -26.63 21.04
CA ARG A 470 -11.31 -26.45 20.43
C ARG A 470 -11.27 -27.18 19.11
N ARG A 471 -11.94 -28.35 19.02
CA ARG A 471 -11.77 -29.26 17.90
C ARG A 471 -11.96 -28.40 16.66
N LYS A 472 -10.89 -28.19 15.89
CA LYS A 472 -11.03 -27.55 14.58
C LYS A 472 -12.07 -28.43 13.89
N PRO A 473 -13.23 -27.88 13.44
CA PRO A 473 -14.19 -28.69 12.72
C PRO A 473 -13.41 -29.40 11.63
N GLU A 474 -13.47 -30.73 11.69
CA GLU A 474 -12.57 -31.57 10.93
C GLU A 474 -12.68 -31.15 9.48
N ARG A 475 -11.54 -30.87 8.84
CA ARG A 475 -11.57 -30.33 7.48
C ARG A 475 -11.84 -31.49 6.53
N THR A 476 -13.10 -31.92 6.49
CA THR A 476 -13.70 -32.97 5.65
C THR A 476 -13.43 -32.79 4.16
N LYS A 477 -12.85 -31.65 3.77
CA LYS A 477 -12.24 -31.45 2.45
C LYS A 477 -10.79 -31.07 2.63
N VAL A 478 -9.90 -31.97 2.20
CA VAL A 478 -8.53 -31.64 1.79
C VAL A 478 -8.59 -30.37 0.95
N ARG A 479 -7.77 -29.37 1.27
CA ARG A 479 -7.68 -28.15 0.45
C ARG A 479 -7.17 -28.55 -0.93
N ARG A 480 -8.06 -28.75 -1.89
CA ARG A 480 -7.70 -28.72 -3.32
C ARG A 480 -7.02 -27.37 -3.54
N PRO A 481 -5.74 -27.31 -3.93
CA PRO A 481 -5.06 -26.04 -4.17
C PRO A 481 -5.82 -25.31 -5.27
N ARG A 482 -6.26 -24.07 -4.97
CA ARG A 482 -7.01 -23.25 -5.92
C ARG A 482 -6.08 -22.97 -7.10
N LYS A 483 -6.40 -23.50 -8.29
CA LYS A 483 -5.58 -23.35 -9.51
C LYS A 483 -5.26 -21.87 -9.71
N LEU A 484 -3.96 -21.53 -9.80
CA LEU A 484 -3.52 -20.14 -9.88
C LEU A 484 -3.91 -19.57 -11.25
N LYS A 485 -4.38 -18.32 -11.27
CA LYS A 485 -4.83 -17.67 -12.50
C LYS A 485 -3.63 -17.19 -13.32
N GLU A 486 -3.56 -17.65 -14.56
CA GLU A 486 -2.60 -17.18 -15.54
C GLU A 486 -2.94 -15.77 -16.02
N THR A 487 -1.90 -14.94 -16.22
CA THR A 487 -2.02 -13.63 -16.87
C THR A 487 -0.96 -13.51 -17.97
N PRO A 488 -1.28 -12.84 -19.09
CA PRO A 488 -0.33 -12.64 -20.18
C PRO A 488 0.81 -11.69 -19.76
N PRO A 489 1.98 -11.76 -20.42
CA PRO A 489 3.00 -10.73 -20.34
C PRO A 489 2.49 -9.36 -20.81
N HIS A 490 3.16 -8.28 -20.40
CA HIS A 490 2.94 -6.95 -20.96
C HIS A 490 3.26 -6.92 -22.47
N GLN A 491 2.54 -6.09 -23.24
CA GLN A 491 2.69 -5.98 -24.71
C GLN A 491 4.12 -5.74 -25.23
N TYR A 492 5.00 -5.12 -24.43
CA TYR A 492 6.41 -4.87 -24.75
C TYR A 492 7.37 -5.79 -23.97
N SER A 493 6.95 -7.02 -23.67
CA SER A 493 7.75 -8.02 -22.98
C SER A 493 8.49 -8.91 -23.97
N LEU A 494 9.79 -9.13 -23.74
CA LEU A 494 10.58 -10.17 -24.41
C LEU A 494 10.44 -11.54 -23.73
N LEU A 495 9.59 -11.66 -22.70
CA LEU A 495 9.38 -12.87 -21.90
C LEU A 495 8.10 -13.59 -22.31
N THR A 496 8.24 -14.80 -22.86
CA THR A 496 7.15 -15.71 -23.20
C THR A 496 7.02 -16.77 -22.09
N PRO A 497 5.83 -17.02 -21.50
CA PRO A 497 5.67 -18.01 -20.46
C PRO A 497 5.90 -19.45 -20.97
N ILE A 498 6.59 -20.28 -20.18
CA ILE A 498 6.87 -21.69 -20.52
C ILE A 498 6.45 -22.69 -19.42
N SER A 499 5.99 -22.23 -18.27
CA SER A 499 5.39 -23.08 -17.22
C SER A 499 4.03 -22.55 -16.76
N THR A 500 3.30 -23.34 -15.95
CA THR A 500 2.11 -22.86 -15.23
C THR A 500 2.54 -22.09 -13.98
N PRO A 501 1.82 -21.05 -13.53
CA PRO A 501 2.19 -20.30 -12.34
C PRO A 501 2.16 -21.15 -11.07
N TYR A 502 3.18 -20.99 -10.23
CA TYR A 502 3.35 -21.67 -8.96
C TYR A 502 3.68 -20.68 -7.83
N ARG A 503 3.69 -21.14 -6.57
CA ARG A 503 4.09 -20.30 -5.44
C ARG A 503 5.61 -20.30 -5.33
N ASN A 504 6.20 -19.13 -5.12
CA ASN A 504 7.66 -19.02 -4.91
C ASN A 504 8.04 -19.84 -3.66
N PRO A 505 8.92 -20.87 -3.76
CA PRO A 505 9.30 -21.72 -2.63
C PRO A 505 9.92 -20.93 -1.47
N ASN A 506 10.64 -19.85 -1.79
CA ASN A 506 11.31 -19.00 -0.81
C ASN A 506 10.39 -17.89 -0.26
N ARG A 507 9.24 -17.64 -0.92
CA ARG A 507 8.28 -16.57 -0.57
C ARG A 507 6.85 -16.93 -0.98
N TYR A 508 6.20 -17.83 -0.26
CA TYR A 508 4.88 -18.38 -0.58
C TYR A 508 3.73 -17.39 -0.88
N THR A 509 3.88 -16.10 -0.54
CA THR A 509 2.95 -15.02 -0.91
C THR A 509 3.06 -14.59 -2.38
N GLU A 510 4.22 -14.80 -3.02
CA GLU A 510 4.47 -14.44 -4.41
C GLU A 510 4.04 -15.58 -5.35
N ILE A 511 3.44 -15.22 -6.48
CA ILE A 511 3.13 -16.13 -7.59
C ILE A 511 4.19 -15.90 -8.66
N VAL A 512 4.98 -16.94 -8.93
CA VAL A 512 6.04 -16.94 -9.93
C VAL A 512 5.67 -17.85 -11.10
N ARG A 513 6.33 -17.61 -12.22
CA ARG A 513 6.17 -18.36 -13.47
C ARG A 513 7.52 -18.34 -14.18
N ASP A 514 7.81 -19.38 -14.95
CA ASP A 514 9.04 -19.45 -15.74
C ASP A 514 8.79 -18.95 -17.15
N TYR A 515 9.74 -18.17 -17.64
CA TYR A 515 9.67 -17.50 -18.94
C TYR A 515 10.90 -17.83 -19.79
N ARG A 516 10.71 -17.93 -21.10
CA ARG A 516 11.79 -17.91 -22.09
C ARG A 516 11.95 -16.48 -22.60
N CYS A 517 13.18 -16.00 -22.68
CA CYS A 517 13.48 -14.67 -23.23
C CYS A 517 13.82 -14.77 -24.72
N VAL A 518 13.35 -13.84 -25.54
CA VAL A 518 13.64 -13.78 -26.99
C VAL A 518 15.14 -13.60 -27.29
N CYS A 519 15.95 -13.15 -26.33
CA CYS A 519 17.39 -12.89 -26.51
C CYS A 519 18.30 -14.13 -26.63
N GLY A 520 17.75 -15.31 -26.92
CA GLY A 520 18.52 -16.55 -27.09
C GLY A 520 19.05 -17.19 -25.79
N ASN A 521 18.75 -16.65 -24.60
CA ASN A 521 19.11 -17.32 -23.36
C ASN A 521 18.27 -18.60 -23.21
N LEU A 522 18.94 -19.75 -23.22
CA LEU A 522 18.31 -21.07 -23.17
C LEU A 522 17.80 -21.43 -21.76
N HIS A 523 18.28 -20.75 -20.71
CA HIS A 523 17.84 -21.00 -19.34
C HIS A 523 16.46 -20.37 -19.05
N PRO A 524 15.53 -21.12 -18.42
CA PRO A 524 14.29 -20.56 -17.88
C PRO A 524 14.55 -19.39 -16.93
N PHE A 525 13.87 -18.28 -17.16
CA PHE A 525 13.90 -17.10 -16.30
C PHE A 525 12.65 -17.07 -15.42
N THR A 526 12.78 -17.44 -14.15
CA THR A 526 11.68 -17.38 -13.18
C THR A 526 11.43 -15.94 -12.72
N ALA A 527 10.20 -15.46 -12.85
CA ALA A 527 9.81 -14.11 -12.43
C ALA A 527 8.43 -14.08 -11.77
N VAL A 528 8.16 -13.05 -10.97
CA VAL A 528 6.85 -12.83 -10.35
C VAL A 528 5.84 -12.45 -11.45
N GLN A 529 4.79 -13.25 -11.64
CA GLN A 529 3.87 -13.13 -12.78
C GLN A 529 3.29 -11.71 -12.91
N ALA A 530 2.90 -11.10 -11.79
CA ALA A 530 2.35 -9.75 -11.75
C ALA A 530 3.32 -8.67 -12.27
N GLN A 531 4.64 -8.83 -12.06
CA GLN A 531 5.65 -7.87 -12.55
C GLN A 531 5.87 -7.97 -14.07
N VAL A 532 5.70 -9.17 -14.64
CA VAL A 532 5.79 -9.38 -16.10
C VAL A 532 4.51 -8.89 -16.79
N THR A 533 3.33 -9.12 -16.20
CA THR A 533 2.06 -8.58 -16.68
C THR A 533 2.00 -7.04 -16.59
N SER A 534 2.56 -6.44 -15.54
CA SER A 534 2.59 -4.97 -15.39
C SER A 534 3.71 -4.27 -16.17
N GLY A 535 4.58 -5.00 -16.86
CA GLY A 535 5.69 -4.43 -17.64
C GLY A 535 6.88 -3.91 -16.82
N ASN A 536 6.93 -4.21 -15.52
CA ASN A 536 8.08 -3.91 -14.67
C ASN A 536 9.27 -4.84 -15.00
N THR A 537 8.99 -6.09 -15.34
CA THR A 537 9.99 -7.09 -15.75
C THR A 537 9.73 -7.50 -17.20
N ARG A 538 10.51 -6.96 -18.14
CA ARG A 538 10.32 -7.12 -19.60
C ARG A 538 11.34 -8.03 -20.29
N SER A 539 12.38 -8.48 -19.60
CA SER A 539 13.38 -9.42 -20.13
C SER A 539 14.11 -10.13 -19.00
N CYS A 540 14.91 -11.15 -19.30
CA CYS A 540 15.74 -11.86 -18.32
C CYS A 540 16.97 -11.07 -17.82
N GLY A 541 17.06 -9.77 -18.14
CA GLY A 541 18.22 -8.91 -17.89
C GLY A 541 18.84 -8.33 -19.16
N CYS A 542 18.71 -9.02 -20.30
CA CYS A 542 19.39 -8.67 -21.55
C CYS A 542 19.18 -7.22 -22.03
N LEU A 543 18.00 -6.62 -21.83
CA LEU A 543 17.76 -5.21 -22.17
C LEU A 543 18.67 -4.25 -21.38
N ARG A 544 18.93 -4.58 -20.10
CA ARG A 544 19.84 -3.82 -19.24
C ARG A 544 21.29 -4.00 -19.68
N ASP A 545 21.66 -5.19 -20.11
CA ASP A 545 23.05 -5.49 -20.50
C ASP A 545 23.38 -4.96 -21.90
N GLN A 546 22.44 -5.02 -22.86
CA GLN A 546 22.53 -4.27 -24.13
C GLN A 546 22.68 -2.76 -23.88
N THR A 547 21.99 -2.20 -22.88
CA THR A 547 22.13 -0.79 -22.49
C THR A 547 23.49 -0.46 -21.86
N LYS A 548 24.17 -1.44 -21.25
CA LYS A 548 25.55 -1.30 -20.74
C LYS A 548 26.61 -1.51 -21.83
N GLN A 549 26.37 -2.42 -22.77
CA GLN A 549 27.30 -2.80 -23.84
C GLN A 549 27.35 -1.80 -25.00
N ARG A 550 26.40 -0.87 -25.12
CA ARG A 550 26.53 0.29 -26.00
C ARG A 550 27.79 1.07 -25.62
N GLN A 551 28.81 1.05 -26.49
CA GLN A 551 29.95 1.97 -26.40
C GLN A 551 29.42 3.40 -26.32
N ARG A 552 29.79 4.09 -25.24
CA ARG A 552 29.40 5.47 -25.00
C ARG A 552 30.45 6.36 -25.66
N PHE A 553 30.00 7.34 -26.43
CA PHE A 553 30.88 8.40 -26.95
C PHE A 553 31.66 9.06 -25.80
N VAL A 554 32.99 9.02 -25.88
CA VAL A 554 33.91 9.56 -24.88
C VAL A 554 34.30 10.98 -25.28
N VAL A 555 33.81 11.96 -24.52
CA VAL A 555 34.26 13.36 -24.59
C VAL A 555 35.52 13.47 -23.76
N SER A 556 36.58 14.10 -24.27
CA SER A 556 37.84 14.21 -23.54
C SER A 556 37.71 15.14 -22.32
N ARG A 557 38.61 15.03 -21.33
CA ARG A 557 38.61 15.95 -20.17
C ARG A 557 38.91 17.40 -20.59
N ALA A 558 39.79 17.59 -21.59
CA ALA A 558 40.10 18.89 -22.15
C ALA A 558 38.89 19.50 -22.87
N GLU A 559 38.22 18.74 -23.74
CA GLU A 559 37.00 19.16 -24.43
C GLU A 559 35.87 19.46 -23.42
N THR A 560 35.71 18.64 -22.38
CA THR A 560 34.73 18.89 -21.30
C THR A 560 34.98 20.21 -20.58
N GLN A 561 36.25 20.62 -20.43
CA GLN A 561 36.61 21.89 -19.83
C GLN A 561 36.33 23.06 -20.79
N ALA A 562 36.76 22.94 -22.06
CA ALA A 562 36.52 23.96 -23.09
C ALA A 562 35.03 24.24 -23.31
N VAL A 563 34.18 23.20 -23.38
CA VAL A 563 32.72 23.34 -23.47
C VAL A 563 32.14 24.05 -22.25
N ARG A 564 32.66 23.81 -21.03
CA ARG A 564 32.21 24.49 -19.81
C ARG A 564 32.60 25.97 -19.80
N ASP A 565 33.79 26.30 -20.27
CA ASP A 565 34.27 27.68 -20.30
C ASP A 565 33.56 28.48 -21.41
N TRP A 566 33.36 27.90 -22.60
CA TRP A 566 32.50 28.45 -23.68
C TRP A 566 31.06 28.70 -23.21
N ALA A 567 30.47 27.74 -22.50
CA ALA A 567 29.11 27.86 -21.97
C ALA A 567 29.01 28.94 -20.87
N ARG A 568 30.01 29.02 -19.97
CA ARG A 568 30.06 30.06 -18.92
C ARG A 568 30.10 31.47 -19.53
N LEU A 569 30.92 31.67 -20.57
CA LEU A 569 31.03 32.95 -21.28
C LEU A 569 29.73 33.37 -22.00
N ARG A 570 28.82 32.42 -22.27
CA ARG A 570 27.53 32.64 -22.95
C ARG A 570 26.31 32.53 -22.02
N GLY A 571 26.53 32.37 -20.71
CA GLY A 571 25.43 32.22 -19.73
C GLY A 571 24.64 30.90 -19.84
N ILE A 572 25.18 29.89 -20.54
CA ILE A 572 24.51 28.61 -20.79
C ILE A 572 24.66 27.69 -19.56
N GLU A 573 23.55 27.26 -18.97
CA GLU A 573 23.54 26.36 -17.81
C GLU A 573 24.06 24.95 -18.17
N THR A 574 25.19 24.55 -17.58
CA THR A 574 25.82 23.23 -17.79
C THR A 574 25.53 22.20 -16.69
N GLY A 575 24.77 22.59 -15.66
CA GLY A 575 24.57 21.80 -14.44
C GLY A 575 25.83 21.63 -13.60
N GLY A 576 25.73 20.81 -12.54
CA GLY A 576 26.85 20.55 -11.62
C GLY A 576 28.03 19.79 -12.25
N ASN A 577 28.99 19.35 -11.42
CA ASN A 577 30.27 18.72 -11.83
C ASN A 577 30.16 17.34 -12.55
N GLY A 578 28.96 16.96 -13.01
CA GLY A 578 28.73 15.73 -13.77
C GLY A 578 29.03 15.86 -15.27
N ARG A 579 28.52 14.89 -16.04
CA ARG A 579 28.63 14.84 -17.50
C ARG A 579 27.79 15.94 -18.15
N LEU A 580 28.37 16.63 -19.13
CA LEU A 580 27.69 17.64 -19.94
C LEU A 580 26.57 17.05 -20.82
N SER A 581 25.59 17.87 -21.16
CA SER A 581 24.55 17.53 -22.13
C SER A 581 25.13 17.40 -23.53
N ALA A 582 24.75 16.33 -24.25
CA ALA A 582 25.17 16.12 -25.63
C ALA A 582 24.73 17.25 -26.57
N ARG A 583 23.58 17.90 -26.30
CA ARG A 583 23.13 19.11 -27.02
C ARG A 583 24.16 20.24 -26.88
N ILE A 584 24.68 20.48 -25.67
CA ILE A 584 25.65 21.54 -25.40
C ILE A 584 27.01 21.20 -26.05
N THR A 585 27.50 19.97 -25.92
CA THR A 585 28.76 19.53 -26.56
C THR A 585 28.68 19.58 -28.09
N ALA A 586 27.56 19.17 -28.69
CA ALA A 586 27.34 19.28 -30.14
C ALA A 586 27.29 20.74 -30.61
N SER A 587 26.62 21.62 -29.84
CA SER A 587 26.53 23.05 -30.15
C SER A 587 27.88 23.77 -30.03
N TYR A 588 28.70 23.40 -29.03
CA TYR A 588 30.08 23.87 -28.88
C TYR A 588 30.92 23.57 -30.13
N ARG A 589 30.89 22.32 -30.62
CA ARG A 589 31.70 21.90 -31.79
C ARG A 589 31.36 22.68 -33.05
N LEU A 590 30.07 22.95 -33.27
CA LEU A 590 29.62 23.78 -34.38
C LEU A 590 30.02 25.25 -34.19
N SER A 591 29.92 25.78 -32.97
CA SER A 591 30.39 27.14 -32.65
C SER A 591 31.91 27.31 -32.76
N GLU A 592 32.69 26.26 -32.50
CA GLU A 592 34.15 26.24 -32.61
C GLU A 592 34.59 26.19 -34.08
N ALA A 593 33.87 25.44 -34.92
CA ALA A 593 34.04 25.38 -36.37
C ALA A 593 33.37 26.53 -37.15
N GLY A 594 32.81 27.55 -36.48
CA GLY A 594 32.19 28.70 -37.14
C GLY A 594 30.78 28.49 -37.73
N ARG A 595 30.20 27.28 -37.62
CA ARG A 595 28.87 26.90 -38.12
C ARG A 595 27.73 27.43 -37.25
N LEU A 596 27.62 28.75 -37.19
CA LEU A 596 26.58 29.47 -36.44
C LEU A 596 25.20 29.36 -37.09
N ASP A 597 25.14 29.11 -38.40
CA ASP A 597 23.93 28.79 -39.18
C ASP A 597 23.19 27.54 -38.68
N ALA A 598 23.92 26.61 -38.04
CA ALA A 598 23.37 25.38 -37.48
C ALA A 598 22.69 25.60 -36.11
N LEU A 599 22.97 26.72 -35.44
CA LEU A 599 22.55 27.01 -34.06
C LEU A 599 21.30 27.89 -34.03
N GLY A 600 20.49 27.75 -32.97
CA GLY A 600 19.35 28.62 -32.69
C GLY A 600 19.78 29.94 -32.03
N ALA A 601 18.80 30.81 -31.77
CA ALA A 601 19.03 32.12 -31.15
C ALA A 601 19.61 32.06 -29.71
N ASP A 602 19.53 30.90 -29.05
CA ASP A 602 20.15 30.62 -27.74
C ASP A 602 21.62 30.15 -27.85
N GLY A 603 22.18 30.10 -29.07
CA GLY A 603 23.52 29.55 -29.34
C GLY A 603 23.60 28.03 -29.21
N LEU A 604 22.47 27.33 -29.17
CA LEU A 604 22.38 25.87 -29.07
C LEU A 604 21.62 25.27 -30.27
N LEU A 605 21.91 24.02 -30.59
CA LEU A 605 21.13 23.24 -31.55
C LEU A 605 19.67 23.10 -31.11
N GLU A 606 18.71 23.34 -32.00
CA GLU A 606 17.28 23.26 -31.68
C GLU A 606 16.73 21.82 -31.70
N ASP A 607 15.93 21.47 -30.70
CA ASP A 607 15.32 20.14 -30.55
C ASP A 607 14.49 19.70 -31.78
N LEU A 608 13.75 20.60 -32.42
CA LEU A 608 12.94 20.27 -33.61
C LEU A 608 13.80 20.02 -34.86
N ARG A 609 14.84 20.83 -35.08
CA ARG A 609 15.77 20.71 -36.21
C ARG A 609 16.47 19.36 -36.21
N VAL A 610 16.96 18.93 -35.05
CA VAL A 610 17.62 17.62 -34.88
C VAL A 610 16.63 16.45 -34.89
N GLN A 611 15.38 16.63 -34.42
CA GLN A 611 14.33 15.62 -34.58
C GLN A 611 13.99 15.35 -36.04
N HIS A 612 13.84 16.41 -36.85
CA HIS A 612 13.51 16.29 -38.27
C HIS A 612 14.65 15.63 -39.05
N TRP A 613 15.89 16.10 -38.87
CA TRP A 613 17.07 15.46 -39.46
C TRP A 613 17.19 13.98 -39.06
N ALA A 614 16.95 13.65 -37.79
CA ALA A 614 17.02 12.29 -37.30
C ALA A 614 15.96 11.37 -37.95
N GLN A 615 14.77 11.88 -38.23
CA GLN A 615 13.72 11.13 -38.95
C GLN A 615 14.11 10.87 -40.40
N LEU A 616 14.61 11.88 -41.11
CA LEU A 616 15.05 11.75 -42.51
C LEU A 616 16.22 10.77 -42.66
N ASN A 617 17.18 10.79 -41.72
CA ASN A 617 18.40 9.96 -41.76
C ASN A 617 18.27 8.63 -40.98
N GLY A 618 17.04 8.19 -40.65
CA GLY A 618 16.80 6.89 -39.98
C GLY A 618 17.40 6.76 -38.57
N GLN A 619 17.77 7.86 -37.93
CA GLN A 619 18.40 7.89 -36.61
C GLN A 619 17.37 7.60 -35.49
N LYS A 620 17.82 6.89 -34.46
CA LYS A 620 16.91 6.41 -33.40
C LYS A 620 16.52 7.52 -32.42
N LEU A 621 15.27 7.98 -32.51
CA LEU A 621 14.65 8.84 -31.49
C LEU A 621 14.22 8.04 -30.24
N GLY A 622 14.15 8.73 -29.11
CA GLY A 622 13.66 8.22 -27.84
C GLY A 622 12.13 8.24 -27.74
N ALA A 623 11.61 7.79 -26.58
CA ALA A 623 10.17 7.81 -26.31
C ALA A 623 9.59 9.23 -26.47
N ARG A 624 8.44 9.32 -27.16
CA ARG A 624 7.77 10.59 -27.53
C ARG A 624 8.63 11.53 -28.40
N GLY A 625 9.48 10.98 -29.27
CA GLY A 625 10.27 11.76 -30.23
C GLY A 625 11.50 12.46 -29.65
N ARG A 626 11.81 12.28 -28.36
CA ARG A 626 12.95 12.95 -27.70
C ARG A 626 14.29 12.59 -28.38
N VAL A 627 15.08 13.60 -28.75
CA VAL A 627 16.44 13.43 -29.30
C VAL A 627 17.34 12.73 -28.28
N VAL A 628 18.01 11.65 -28.71
CA VAL A 628 18.99 10.91 -27.89
C VAL A 628 20.39 11.53 -28.04
N SER A 629 21.28 11.26 -27.08
CA SER A 629 22.64 11.85 -27.06
C SER A 629 23.45 11.57 -28.32
N GLU A 630 23.26 10.41 -28.93
CA GLU A 630 23.91 9.98 -30.16
C GLU A 630 23.44 10.82 -31.37
N ALA A 631 22.16 11.16 -31.45
CA ALA A 631 21.59 11.94 -32.55
C ALA A 631 22.05 13.41 -32.52
N TRP A 632 22.23 14.01 -31.33
CA TRP A 632 22.81 15.35 -31.19
C TRP A 632 24.23 15.44 -31.75
N LEU A 633 25.08 14.45 -31.42
CA LEU A 633 26.47 14.43 -31.86
C LEU A 633 26.59 14.09 -33.35
N ALA A 634 25.79 13.13 -33.83
CA ALA A 634 25.76 12.76 -35.23
C ALA A 634 25.28 13.92 -36.14
N TYR A 635 24.29 14.72 -35.70
CA TYR A 635 23.86 15.91 -36.43
C TYR A 635 24.99 16.95 -36.56
N ALA A 636 25.72 17.21 -35.47
CA ALA A 636 26.85 18.13 -35.54
C ALA A 636 27.95 17.62 -36.49
N THR A 637 28.25 16.32 -36.49
CA THR A 637 29.21 15.75 -37.46
C THR A 637 28.71 15.84 -38.89
N ASP A 638 27.41 15.62 -39.16
CA ASP A 638 26.82 15.74 -40.49
C ASP A 638 26.88 17.18 -41.02
N CYS A 639 26.55 18.18 -40.18
CA CYS A 639 26.70 19.59 -40.55
C CYS A 639 28.15 19.96 -40.86
N LEU A 640 29.12 19.47 -40.08
CA LEU A 640 30.56 19.73 -40.32
C LEU A 640 31.07 19.07 -41.61
N ALA A 641 30.57 17.87 -41.95
CA ALA A 641 30.95 17.18 -43.17
C ALA A 641 30.39 17.84 -44.45
N GLN A 642 29.30 18.61 -44.33
CA GLN A 642 28.72 19.38 -45.45
C GLN A 642 29.58 20.59 -45.86
N ASP A 643 30.47 21.10 -45.00
CA ASP A 643 31.42 22.17 -45.34
C ASP A 643 32.52 21.69 -46.32
N GLU A 644 33.04 20.47 -46.13
CA GLU A 644 34.15 19.94 -46.93
C GLU A 644 33.78 19.66 -48.41
N MET A 645 32.49 19.74 -48.77
CA MET A 645 32.03 19.58 -50.15
C MET A 645 31.83 20.90 -50.91
N ASP A 646 31.52 22.03 -50.24
CA ASP A 646 31.25 23.32 -50.90
C ASP A 646 32.54 24.10 -51.24
N ASP A 647 33.64 23.86 -50.52
CA ASP A 647 34.93 24.55 -50.75
C ASP A 647 35.78 23.92 -51.88
N GLY A 648 35.26 22.87 -52.53
CA GLY A 648 36.00 22.04 -53.50
C GLY A 648 35.66 22.25 -55.00
N SER A 649 34.64 23.05 -55.34
CA SER A 649 34.14 23.15 -56.73
C SER A 649 34.13 24.58 -57.28
N ALA A 650 35.33 25.15 -57.46
CA ALA A 650 35.50 26.42 -58.15
C ALA A 650 36.63 26.37 -59.19
N GLU A 651 36.35 25.85 -60.39
CA GLU A 651 37.00 26.38 -61.61
C GLU A 651 36.18 26.12 -62.91
N GLN A 652 36.02 27.20 -63.68
CA GLN A 652 35.87 27.28 -65.14
C GLN A 652 34.72 26.49 -65.83
N GLN A 653 33.67 27.21 -66.29
CA GLN A 653 33.59 27.71 -67.69
C GLN A 653 32.34 28.62 -67.94
N PRO A 654 32.30 29.41 -69.04
CA PRO A 654 31.60 30.71 -69.09
C PRO A 654 30.15 30.66 -69.65
N PRO A 655 29.39 31.78 -69.67
CA PRO A 655 27.93 31.74 -69.75
C PRO A 655 27.38 31.71 -71.18
N HIS A 656 26.17 31.17 -71.36
CA HIS A 656 25.34 31.49 -72.53
C HIS A 656 23.85 31.64 -72.20
N LYS A 657 23.22 32.56 -72.93
CA LYS A 657 21.82 33.00 -72.74
C LYS A 657 20.80 32.03 -73.36
N MET A 658 19.61 32.04 -72.76
CA MET A 658 18.24 31.98 -73.35
C MET A 658 18.02 31.32 -74.72
N VAL A 659 17.02 30.41 -74.75
CA VAL A 659 15.82 30.36 -75.62
C VAL A 659 15.05 29.08 -75.18
N GLN A 660 13.87 29.15 -74.55
CA GLN A 660 12.51 29.39 -75.09
C GLN A 660 11.98 28.19 -75.92
N GLY A 661 10.81 27.62 -75.55
CA GLY A 661 10.12 26.61 -76.38
C GLY A 661 9.34 25.49 -75.64
N ASP A 662 8.09 25.78 -75.27
CA ASP A 662 6.85 25.01 -75.54
C ASP A 662 6.70 23.47 -75.42
N LEU A 663 5.72 23.10 -74.56
CA LEU A 663 4.55 22.21 -74.77
C LEU A 663 4.64 20.67 -75.02
N PHE A 664 3.51 20.02 -74.69
CA PHE A 664 3.13 18.58 -74.74
C PHE A 664 3.75 17.71 -73.61
N GLU A 665 3.01 17.10 -72.67
CA GLU A 665 1.69 16.40 -72.61
C GLU A 665 1.74 14.93 -73.10
N LEU A 666 1.10 14.00 -72.37
CA LEU A 666 0.82 12.57 -72.69
C LEU A 666 2.07 11.63 -72.76
N ILE A 667 2.10 10.34 -72.39
CA ILE A 667 1.24 9.32 -71.75
C ILE A 667 2.18 8.55 -70.77
N GLU A 668 1.81 7.97 -69.62
CA GLU A 668 0.50 7.63 -69.02
C GLU A 668 0.31 8.26 -67.63
#